data_AF-A0AA39XV29-F1
#
_entry.id   AF-A0AA39XV29-F1
#
_cell.length_a   1.000
_cell.length_b   1.000
_cell.length_c   1.000
_cell.angle_alpha   90.00
_cell.angle_beta   90.00
_cell.angle_gamma   90.00
#
_symmetry.space_group_name_H-M   'P 1'
#
loop_
_entity.id
_entity.type
_entity.pdbx_description
1 polymer ?
#
loop_
_entity_poly.entity_id
_entity_poly.type
_entity_poly.pdbx_seq_one_letter_code
_entity_poly.pdbx_strand_id
1 'polypeptide(L)'
;MAGFKWISAQIAAGLLLTGALAAPAPQVSDVASAAPGITPSSTPVVPVVVEEEAAELDFAAQFVEELIANATEAEEEYLESTKKRSLLGSLLCKQDDDLLVNLGYAKYQGYSDSGAGLNYWKGIRYAAAPTGSLRWKPPKTPPVESGLPVHLANSFGPTCPQAYPAVPGVPYIPGDEDCLFLNVYAPAGARGLPVLVWIHGGGYGFGDGRQDMAEIINANNKGFIVVSIQYRLGAFGFLSSGEVRDKGVVNAGLLDQAFALAWIKLHICKFGGDPLSVTISGESAGASSVMYHGLAVNGGLGSLLFDKSIAASPYLPFQYRFDATVPTSKYYAFSTAAGCPSTGDVLACLRGKDTTTLQQANFAVTQAATYGYWAFYPVTDNVYITSLPSTQLSAGRVNGKKLLVGANANEGPLFVPPVIATEADVTWWLTQEFPNLSPAQLTSILAANPNSAPTDPSAPRFETSGTSGPNALSVSGGANGQQQRANNIHAEATFVCPAYWMADAYTSSTKSAFYYQWSVPFAWHGSDVAAYFGPATENLGSDITLAFRRIWGNFVTTGNPSIPNTVANGASAPSPSAANPASAWPVWSESAPKLVNLNQTGGVPYEFTTQWGVPVTQFRAPGTQNAISVADATAWEGGRGSRCDFYLGLAPSIPA
;
A
#
# COMPACT_ATOMS: atom_id res chain seq x y z
N MET A 1 24.07 4.17 16.47
CA MET A 1 24.06 4.48 15.02
C MET A 1 24.15 3.25 14.10
N ALA A 2 23.93 2.01 14.59
CA ALA A 2 23.88 0.80 13.75
C ALA A 2 22.46 0.19 13.58
N GLY A 3 21.48 0.61 14.39
CA GLY A 3 20.10 0.09 14.35
C GLY A 3 19.18 0.70 13.29
N PHE A 4 19.59 1.80 12.64
CA PHE A 4 18.83 2.43 11.55
C PHE A 4 18.98 1.73 10.19
N LYS A 5 19.88 0.74 10.09
CA LYS A 5 20.13 0.01 8.83
C LYS A 5 19.05 -1.02 8.50
N TRP A 6 18.13 -1.39 9.40
CA TRP A 6 17.22 -2.51 9.17
C TRP A 6 15.90 -2.15 8.46
N ILE A 7 15.29 -0.98 8.75
CA ILE A 7 14.24 -0.42 7.87
C ILE A 7 14.82 -0.18 6.46
N SER A 8 16.11 0.20 6.42
CA SER A 8 16.87 0.37 5.18
C SER A 8 17.40 -0.93 4.56
N ALA A 9 17.39 -2.10 5.21
CA ALA A 9 18.04 -3.30 4.65
C ALA A 9 17.12 -4.09 3.71
N GLN A 10 15.79 -3.94 3.85
CA GLN A 10 14.83 -4.45 2.89
C GLN A 10 14.26 -3.35 1.96
N ILE A 11 14.49 -2.07 2.26
CA ILE A 11 14.01 -0.93 1.43
C ILE A 11 15.16 -0.05 0.86
N ALA A 12 16.43 -0.26 1.21
CA ALA A 12 17.54 0.55 0.70
C ALA A 12 18.89 -0.21 0.62
N ALA A 13 19.08 -0.97 -0.45
CA ALA A 13 20.43 -1.27 -0.93
C ALA A 13 21.00 -0.04 -1.68
N GLY A 14 21.86 0.77 -1.04
CA GLY A 14 22.62 1.82 -1.76
C GLY A 14 23.28 2.94 -0.93
N LEU A 15 24.48 2.66 -0.40
CA LEU A 15 25.60 3.56 -0.04
C LEU A 15 25.50 4.67 1.06
N LEU A 16 26.69 5.04 1.56
CA LEU A 16 27.04 5.63 2.87
C LEU A 16 27.76 7.01 2.78
N LEU A 17 27.74 7.74 3.93
CA LEU A 17 28.67 8.79 4.44
C LEU A 17 28.48 10.23 3.89
N THR A 18 28.50 11.36 4.64
CA THR A 18 28.99 11.79 5.97
C THR A 18 28.17 13.01 6.49
N GLY A 19 28.11 13.25 7.82
CA GLY A 19 27.31 14.32 8.45
C GLY A 19 28.05 15.58 8.93
N ALA A 20 27.31 16.51 9.55
CA ALA A 20 27.77 17.51 10.53
C ALA A 20 26.58 18.23 11.23
N LEU A 21 26.83 18.67 12.46
CA LEU A 21 25.93 19.16 13.52
C LEU A 21 25.57 20.65 13.40
N ALA A 22 24.41 21.07 13.93
CA ALA A 22 24.23 22.37 14.62
C ALA A 22 22.96 22.42 15.51
N ALA A 23 23.06 23.19 16.59
CA ALA A 23 22.25 23.25 17.81
C ALA A 23 21.04 24.23 17.75
N PRO A 24 20.16 24.30 18.78
CA PRO A 24 18.81 24.88 18.68
C PRO A 24 18.72 26.36 19.10
N ALA A 25 17.64 27.02 18.67
CA ALA A 25 17.25 28.37 19.10
C ALA A 25 15.96 28.35 19.94
N PRO A 26 15.75 29.35 20.83
CA PRO A 26 14.90 29.22 22.02
C PRO A 26 13.47 29.77 21.86
N GLN A 27 12.65 29.42 22.85
CA GLN A 27 11.27 29.86 23.07
C GLN A 27 11.14 31.34 23.45
N VAL A 28 10.02 31.95 23.06
CA VAL A 28 9.48 33.18 23.67
C VAL A 28 7.97 33.07 23.83
N SER A 29 7.54 33.58 24.98
CA SER A 29 6.28 33.49 25.70
C SER A 29 5.14 34.39 25.21
N ASP A 30 3.94 34.01 25.69
CA ASP A 30 2.64 34.69 25.71
C ASP A 30 2.64 36.21 25.88
N VAL A 31 1.69 36.89 25.19
CA VAL A 31 0.91 38.02 25.74
C VAL A 31 -0.50 38.03 25.13
N ALA A 32 -1.50 38.15 26.00
CA ALA A 32 -2.94 38.18 25.73
C ALA A 32 -3.52 39.60 25.54
N SER A 33 -4.80 39.62 25.13
CA SER A 33 -5.78 40.75 25.12
C SER A 33 -5.64 41.76 23.98
N ALA A 34 -6.68 42.34 23.38
CA ALA A 34 -8.07 42.54 23.79
C ALA A 34 -8.98 42.74 22.55
N ALA A 35 -10.28 42.45 22.71
CA ALA A 35 -11.34 42.77 21.74
C ALA A 35 -11.92 44.18 21.99
N PRO A 36 -12.56 44.78 20.96
CA PRO A 36 -13.87 45.39 21.21
C PRO A 36 -14.91 45.10 20.11
N GLY A 37 -16.18 45.08 20.55
CA GLY A 37 -17.34 44.70 19.76
C GLY A 37 -17.87 45.75 18.79
N ILE A 38 -18.72 45.29 17.87
CA ILE A 38 -19.46 46.11 16.91
C ILE A 38 -20.89 45.57 16.81
N THR A 39 -21.86 46.48 16.91
CA THR A 39 -23.32 46.30 16.82
C THR A 39 -23.82 46.18 15.37
N PRO A 40 -25.01 45.60 15.12
CA PRO A 40 -25.47 45.28 13.77
C PRO A 40 -26.21 46.46 13.11
N SER A 41 -25.91 46.72 11.84
CA SER A 41 -26.63 47.69 10.98
C SER A 41 -27.16 47.00 9.73
N SER A 42 -28.39 47.39 9.38
CA SER A 42 -29.28 46.89 8.33
C SER A 42 -28.77 47.00 6.89
N THR A 43 -29.15 46.00 6.10
CA THR A 43 -29.01 45.84 4.64
C THR A 43 -29.74 46.89 3.79
N PRO A 44 -29.25 47.13 2.56
CA PRO A 44 -30.11 47.34 1.40
C PRO A 44 -29.93 46.23 0.34
N VAL A 45 -31.05 45.80 -0.23
CA VAL A 45 -31.19 44.78 -1.28
C VAL A 45 -30.65 45.33 -2.60
N VAL A 46 -29.71 44.59 -3.21
CA VAL A 46 -29.23 44.80 -4.58
C VAL A 46 -29.79 43.67 -5.46
N PRO A 47 -30.20 43.92 -6.72
CA PRO A 47 -30.87 42.91 -7.53
C PRO A 47 -29.93 41.74 -7.85
N VAL A 48 -30.39 40.52 -7.62
CA VAL A 48 -29.73 39.29 -8.03
C VAL A 48 -29.76 39.23 -9.56
N VAL A 49 -28.63 39.57 -10.18
CA VAL A 49 -28.31 39.11 -11.53
C VAL A 49 -28.03 37.63 -11.40
N VAL A 50 -28.86 36.80 -12.01
CA VAL A 50 -28.58 35.38 -12.18
C VAL A 50 -27.48 35.31 -13.23
N GLU A 51 -26.23 35.35 -12.79
CA GLU A 51 -25.12 34.86 -13.61
C GLU A 51 -25.34 33.36 -13.79
N GLU A 52 -25.42 32.90 -15.04
CA GLU A 52 -25.25 31.48 -15.35
C GLU A 52 -23.93 31.03 -14.72
N GLU A 53 -24.01 30.15 -13.71
CA GLU A 53 -22.84 29.44 -13.20
C GLU A 53 -22.20 28.72 -14.38
N ALA A 54 -21.06 29.24 -14.83
CA ALA A 54 -20.14 28.47 -15.66
C ALA A 54 -19.85 27.18 -14.88
N ALA A 55 -20.22 26.03 -15.44
CA ALA A 55 -20.03 24.74 -14.80
C ALA A 55 -18.59 24.64 -14.29
N GLU A 56 -18.41 24.66 -12.96
CA GLU A 56 -17.10 24.54 -12.35
C GLU A 56 -16.46 23.22 -12.82
N LEU A 57 -15.26 23.33 -13.38
CA LEU A 57 -14.54 22.21 -13.97
C LEU A 57 -14.04 21.27 -12.86
N ASP A 58 -14.78 20.20 -12.56
CA ASP A 58 -14.33 19.16 -11.63
C ASP A 58 -13.24 18.29 -12.30
N PHE A 59 -11.97 18.59 -12.00
CA PHE A 59 -10.80 17.90 -12.56
C PHE A 59 -10.79 16.41 -12.27
N ALA A 60 -11.32 15.96 -11.13
CA ALA A 60 -11.35 14.56 -10.77
C ALA A 60 -12.43 13.82 -11.59
N ALA A 61 -13.61 14.43 -11.75
CA ALA A 61 -14.70 13.83 -12.53
C ALA A 61 -14.29 13.65 -13.99
N GLN A 62 -13.70 14.70 -14.60
CA GLN A 62 -13.18 14.63 -15.96
C GLN A 62 -12.09 13.58 -16.12
N PHE A 63 -11.18 13.47 -15.15
CA PHE A 63 -10.16 12.42 -15.17
C PHE A 63 -10.79 11.02 -15.16
N VAL A 64 -11.82 10.79 -14.33
CA VAL A 64 -12.49 9.48 -14.25
C VAL A 64 -13.22 9.15 -15.57
N GLU A 65 -13.88 10.12 -16.18
CA GLU A 65 -14.52 9.95 -17.49
C GLU A 65 -13.49 9.62 -18.58
N GLU A 66 -12.39 10.38 -18.67
CA GLU A 66 -11.28 10.11 -19.59
C GLU A 66 -10.67 8.72 -19.34
N LEU A 67 -10.47 8.34 -18.07
CA LEU A 67 -9.92 7.05 -17.68
C LEU A 67 -10.81 5.89 -18.16
N ILE A 68 -12.11 5.99 -17.93
CA ILE A 68 -13.08 4.97 -18.35
C ILE A 68 -13.13 4.87 -19.87
N ALA A 69 -13.20 6.01 -20.58
CA ALA A 69 -13.25 6.04 -22.03
C ALA A 69 -12.00 5.37 -22.64
N ASN A 70 -10.81 5.78 -22.21
CA ASN A 70 -9.55 5.26 -22.74
C ASN A 70 -9.37 3.75 -22.45
N ALA A 71 -9.71 3.30 -21.24
CA ALA A 71 -9.59 1.88 -20.89
C ALA A 71 -10.61 1.01 -21.65
N THR A 72 -11.81 1.54 -21.91
CA THR A 72 -12.86 0.84 -22.68
C THR A 72 -12.45 0.71 -24.14
N GLU A 73 -11.98 1.80 -24.75
CA GLU A 73 -11.49 1.79 -26.13
C GLU A 73 -10.33 0.80 -26.31
N ALA A 74 -9.37 0.79 -25.39
CA ALA A 74 -8.25 -0.16 -25.41
C ALA A 74 -8.72 -1.63 -25.34
N GLU A 75 -9.72 -1.92 -24.51
CA GLU A 75 -10.31 -3.25 -24.39
C GLU A 75 -11.05 -3.67 -25.67
N GLU A 76 -11.84 -2.77 -26.25
CA GLU A 76 -12.57 -3.01 -27.51
C GLU A 76 -11.61 -3.25 -28.68
N GLU A 77 -10.57 -2.42 -28.83
CA GLU A 77 -9.54 -2.59 -29.87
C GLU A 77 -8.84 -3.94 -29.72
N TYR A 78 -8.50 -4.33 -28.48
CA TYR A 78 -7.89 -5.63 -28.21
C TYR A 78 -8.82 -6.79 -28.57
N LEU A 79 -10.08 -6.75 -28.13
CA LEU A 79 -11.07 -7.79 -28.45
C LEU A 79 -11.38 -7.89 -29.94
N GLU A 80 -11.42 -6.77 -30.67
CA GLU A 80 -11.60 -6.79 -32.12
C GLU A 80 -10.37 -7.37 -32.82
N SER A 81 -9.16 -7.01 -32.38
CA SER A 81 -7.93 -7.54 -32.92
C SER A 81 -7.84 -9.06 -32.76
N THR A 82 -8.27 -9.60 -31.61
CA THR A 82 -8.27 -11.05 -31.35
C THR A 82 -9.31 -11.79 -32.18
N LYS A 83 -10.53 -11.24 -32.32
CA LYS A 83 -11.59 -11.82 -33.19
C LYS A 83 -11.19 -11.88 -34.66
N LYS A 84 -10.68 -10.78 -35.23
CA LYS A 84 -10.24 -10.74 -36.64
C LYS A 84 -9.07 -11.71 -36.90
N ARG A 85 -8.24 -12.01 -35.89
CA ARG A 85 -7.01 -12.82 -36.02
C ARG A 85 -7.20 -14.30 -35.68
N SER A 86 -8.27 -14.68 -34.97
CA SER A 86 -8.74 -16.07 -34.85
C SER A 86 -8.98 -16.74 -36.21
N LEU A 87 -9.18 -15.96 -37.28
CA LEU A 87 -9.37 -16.42 -38.65
C LEU A 87 -8.07 -16.57 -39.46
N LEU A 88 -6.91 -16.06 -38.98
CA LEU A 88 -5.67 -15.91 -39.77
C LEU A 88 -4.37 -16.46 -39.13
N GLY A 89 -4.41 -17.01 -37.91
CA GLY A 89 -3.28 -17.77 -37.35
C GLY A 89 -2.03 -16.97 -36.92
N SER A 90 -2.07 -16.40 -35.70
CA SER A 90 -0.99 -15.81 -34.88
C SER A 90 -0.39 -14.44 -35.32
N LEU A 91 -0.12 -13.45 -34.46
CA LEU A 91 0.16 -13.47 -33.01
C LEU A 91 -0.77 -12.55 -32.15
N LEU A 92 -1.14 -13.09 -30.99
CA LEU A 92 -1.55 -12.40 -29.75
C LEU A 92 -0.39 -11.51 -29.24
N CYS A 93 -0.66 -10.57 -28.33
CA CYS A 93 0.32 -9.72 -27.64
C CYS A 93 1.71 -10.35 -27.57
N LYS A 94 2.67 -9.80 -28.33
CA LYS A 94 4.01 -10.36 -28.49
C LYS A 94 5.02 -9.26 -28.22
N GLN A 95 6.08 -9.64 -27.53
CA GLN A 95 7.29 -8.85 -27.48
C GLN A 95 8.01 -8.84 -28.84
N ASP A 96 8.47 -7.66 -29.27
CA ASP A 96 9.34 -7.51 -30.43
C ASP A 96 10.75 -8.08 -30.16
N ASP A 97 11.34 -8.72 -31.17
CA ASP A 97 12.59 -9.46 -31.01
C ASP A 97 13.81 -8.52 -30.76
N ASP A 98 13.70 -7.26 -31.18
CA ASP A 98 14.70 -6.21 -30.92
C ASP A 98 14.48 -5.48 -29.57
N LEU A 99 13.41 -5.82 -28.84
CA LEU A 99 12.98 -5.20 -27.57
C LEU A 99 12.70 -3.69 -27.65
N LEU A 100 12.47 -3.17 -28.85
CA LEU A 100 12.10 -1.77 -29.08
C LEU A 100 10.58 -1.61 -29.01
N VAL A 101 10.09 -0.89 -28.00
CA VAL A 101 8.65 -0.64 -27.84
C VAL A 101 8.30 0.78 -28.24
N ASN A 102 7.43 0.94 -29.23
CA ASN A 102 6.86 2.23 -29.60
C ASN A 102 5.53 2.48 -28.87
N LEU A 103 5.48 3.46 -27.97
CA LEU A 103 4.28 3.81 -27.19
C LEU A 103 3.44 4.90 -27.85
N GLY A 104 3.83 5.40 -29.02
CA GLY A 104 3.14 6.47 -29.75
C GLY A 104 3.59 7.88 -29.35
N TYR A 105 3.95 8.08 -28.08
CA TYR A 105 4.55 9.33 -27.59
C TYR A 105 6.07 9.29 -27.47
N ALA A 106 6.65 8.08 -27.32
CA ALA A 106 8.09 7.83 -27.24
C ALA A 106 8.41 6.37 -27.61
N LYS A 107 9.68 6.08 -27.90
CA LYS A 107 10.19 4.71 -28.10
C LYS A 107 11.12 4.32 -26.95
N TYR A 108 11.03 3.09 -26.48
CA TYR A 108 11.85 2.57 -25.38
C TYR A 108 12.57 1.29 -25.81
N GLN A 109 13.90 1.30 -25.69
CA GLN A 109 14.75 0.15 -25.92
C GLN A 109 14.96 -0.61 -24.61
N GLY A 110 14.42 -1.82 -24.52
CA GLY A 110 14.67 -2.73 -23.41
C GLY A 110 16.01 -3.45 -23.53
N TYR A 111 16.33 -4.27 -22.52
CA TYR A 111 17.51 -5.14 -22.50
C TYR A 111 17.15 -6.55 -22.02
N SER A 112 17.96 -7.52 -22.40
CA SER A 112 17.81 -8.92 -22.01
C SER A 112 18.86 -9.30 -20.96
N ASP A 113 18.46 -10.09 -19.96
CA ASP A 113 19.37 -10.86 -19.11
C ASP A 113 19.20 -12.33 -19.48
N SER A 114 20.17 -12.89 -20.20
CA SER A 114 20.13 -14.28 -20.62
C SER A 114 20.32 -15.26 -19.47
N GLY A 115 20.96 -14.85 -18.38
CA GLY A 115 21.14 -15.67 -17.18
C GLY A 115 19.82 -15.86 -16.42
N ALA A 116 19.05 -14.78 -16.27
CA ALA A 116 17.68 -14.86 -15.76
C ALA A 116 16.69 -15.38 -16.82
N GLY A 117 17.01 -15.23 -18.10
CA GLY A 117 16.12 -15.44 -19.24
C GLY A 117 14.88 -14.56 -19.16
N LEU A 118 15.10 -13.29 -18.82
CA LEU A 118 14.10 -12.22 -18.69
C LEU A 118 14.52 -11.01 -19.54
N ASN A 119 13.54 -10.25 -19.97
CA ASN A 119 13.67 -8.97 -20.64
C ASN A 119 13.11 -7.86 -19.74
N TYR A 120 13.74 -6.69 -19.79
CA TYR A 120 13.44 -5.58 -18.90
C TYR A 120 13.30 -4.28 -19.67
N TRP A 121 12.38 -3.45 -19.17
CA TRP A 121 12.29 -2.04 -19.51
C TRP A 121 12.08 -1.28 -18.21
N LYS A 122 13.14 -0.68 -17.70
CA LYS A 122 13.13 0.10 -16.46
C LYS A 122 13.06 1.59 -16.81
N GLY A 123 12.29 2.36 -16.04
CA GLY A 123 12.19 3.81 -16.23
C GLY A 123 11.36 4.22 -17.46
N ILE A 124 10.26 3.53 -17.77
CA ILE A 124 9.30 4.00 -18.79
C ILE A 124 8.44 5.10 -18.18
N ARG A 125 8.43 6.29 -18.79
CA ARG A 125 7.54 7.38 -18.39
C ARG A 125 6.11 7.03 -18.79
N TYR A 126 5.20 6.90 -17.83
CA TYR A 126 3.79 6.63 -18.12
C TYR A 126 2.91 7.89 -18.04
N ALA A 127 3.38 8.95 -17.37
CA ALA A 127 2.71 10.24 -17.30
C ALA A 127 3.69 11.42 -17.46
N ALA A 128 3.18 12.57 -17.88
CA ALA A 128 3.92 13.83 -17.91
C ALA A 128 4.43 14.17 -16.49
N ALA A 129 5.61 14.80 -16.42
CA ALA A 129 6.21 15.20 -15.15
C ALA A 129 5.25 16.14 -14.38
N PRO A 130 4.84 15.81 -13.14
CA PRO A 130 3.85 16.58 -12.37
C PRO A 130 4.45 17.84 -11.71
N THR A 131 5.27 18.59 -12.45
CA THR A 131 5.99 19.78 -11.99
C THR A 131 5.26 21.08 -12.35
N GLY A 132 5.64 22.18 -11.69
CA GLY A 132 5.12 23.51 -12.01
C GLY A 132 3.59 23.59 -11.95
N SER A 133 2.95 23.92 -13.08
CA SER A 133 1.49 24.01 -13.18
C SER A 133 0.76 22.67 -13.08
N LEU A 134 1.46 21.54 -13.25
CA LEU A 134 0.91 20.19 -13.10
C LEU A 134 0.94 19.67 -11.65
N ARG A 135 1.55 20.42 -10.72
CA ARG A 135 1.47 20.10 -9.29
C ARG A 135 0.02 20.08 -8.81
N TRP A 136 -0.32 19.00 -8.11
CA TRP A 136 -1.68 18.70 -7.62
C TRP A 136 -2.75 18.73 -8.71
N LYS A 137 -2.39 18.39 -9.95
CA LYS A 137 -3.33 18.10 -11.04
C LYS A 137 -3.41 16.59 -11.30
N PRO A 138 -4.49 16.10 -11.96
CA PRO A 138 -4.53 14.73 -12.46
C PRO A 138 -3.29 14.44 -13.34
N PRO A 139 -2.77 13.20 -13.34
CA PRO A 139 -1.73 12.82 -14.29
C PRO A 139 -2.23 13.00 -15.73
N LYS A 140 -1.31 13.32 -16.63
CA LYS A 140 -1.62 13.51 -18.06
C LYS A 140 -0.67 12.69 -18.91
N THR A 141 -1.09 12.37 -20.12
CA THR A 141 -0.29 11.65 -21.11
C THR A 141 1.05 12.37 -21.32
N PRO A 142 2.18 11.64 -21.41
CA PRO A 142 3.45 12.24 -21.74
C PRO A 142 3.37 13.03 -23.05
N PRO A 143 4.05 14.18 -23.17
CA PRO A 143 4.09 14.91 -24.43
C PRO A 143 4.74 14.04 -25.52
N VAL A 144 4.19 14.10 -26.73
CA VAL A 144 4.78 13.41 -27.88
C VAL A 144 6.11 14.08 -28.24
N GLU A 145 7.18 13.33 -28.19
CA GLU A 145 8.51 13.85 -28.50
C GLU A 145 8.71 13.96 -30.02
N SER A 146 9.21 15.11 -30.49
CA SER A 146 9.48 15.34 -31.90
C SER A 146 10.49 14.31 -32.43
N GLY A 147 10.12 13.62 -33.51
CA GLY A 147 10.95 12.56 -34.10
C GLY A 147 10.93 11.22 -33.36
N LEU A 148 10.22 11.11 -32.23
CA LEU A 148 10.11 9.89 -31.40
C LEU A 148 11.48 9.23 -31.15
N PRO A 149 12.38 9.90 -30.43
CA PRO A 149 13.70 9.35 -30.12
C PRO A 149 13.56 8.06 -29.29
N VAL A 150 14.61 7.24 -29.36
CA VAL A 150 14.70 5.98 -28.62
C VAL A 150 15.37 6.24 -27.27
N HIS A 151 14.62 6.00 -26.19
CA HIS A 151 15.10 6.05 -24.81
C HIS A 151 15.60 4.69 -24.37
N LEU A 152 16.75 4.64 -23.70
CA LEU A 152 17.24 3.40 -23.09
C LEU A 152 16.48 3.12 -21.79
N ALA A 153 15.71 2.04 -21.75
CA ALA A 153 14.96 1.61 -20.58
C ALA A 153 15.79 0.63 -19.72
N ASN A 154 17.01 1.02 -19.36
CA ASN A 154 17.97 0.15 -18.66
C ASN A 154 18.25 0.51 -17.20
N SER A 155 17.63 1.59 -16.70
CA SER A 155 17.77 2.07 -15.32
C SER A 155 16.41 2.45 -14.75
N PHE A 156 16.26 2.37 -13.43
CA PHE A 156 15.04 2.81 -12.78
C PHE A 156 14.88 4.33 -12.89
N GLY A 157 13.63 4.79 -13.05
CA GLY A 157 13.31 6.22 -12.96
C GLY A 157 13.56 6.79 -11.56
N PRO A 158 13.57 8.13 -11.40
CA PRO A 158 13.75 8.79 -10.10
C PRO A 158 12.71 8.38 -9.06
N THR A 159 13.08 8.41 -7.78
CA THR A 159 12.13 8.25 -6.66
C THR A 159 11.35 9.55 -6.46
N CYS A 160 10.05 9.43 -6.21
CA CYS A 160 9.22 10.58 -5.87
C CYS A 160 9.69 11.25 -4.56
N PRO A 161 9.37 12.54 -4.36
CA PRO A 161 9.70 13.21 -3.12
C PRO A 161 8.92 12.60 -1.96
N GLN A 162 9.60 12.36 -0.85
CA GLN A 162 9.10 11.51 0.23
C GLN A 162 9.73 11.86 1.58
N ALA A 163 9.20 11.29 2.66
CA ALA A 163 9.71 11.42 4.01
C ALA A 163 9.56 10.10 4.77
N TYR A 164 10.47 9.82 5.70
CA TYR A 164 10.26 8.76 6.69
C TYR A 164 9.04 9.09 7.58
N PRO A 165 8.42 8.08 8.22
CA PRO A 165 7.36 8.35 9.18
C PRO A 165 7.91 9.12 10.39
N ALA A 166 7.02 9.74 11.15
CA ALA A 166 7.35 10.51 12.34
C ALA A 166 7.94 9.61 13.43
N VAL A 167 9.25 9.41 13.40
CA VAL A 167 10.02 8.78 14.47
C VAL A 167 11.28 9.58 14.76
N PRO A 168 11.80 9.58 16.01
CA PRO A 168 12.95 10.39 16.37
C PRO A 168 14.21 10.06 15.56
N GLY A 169 14.88 11.10 15.05
CA GLY A 169 16.22 10.98 14.45
C GLY A 169 16.27 10.48 13.01
N VAL A 170 15.15 10.40 12.29
CA VAL A 170 15.15 10.09 10.85
C VAL A 170 15.76 11.24 10.03
N PRO A 171 16.52 10.92 8.98
CA PRO A 171 17.09 11.94 8.10
C PRO A 171 16.06 12.45 7.08
N TYR A 172 16.30 13.66 6.56
CA TYR A 172 15.68 14.12 5.32
C TYR A 172 16.20 13.30 4.14
N ILE A 173 15.32 12.98 3.18
CA ILE A 173 15.63 12.25 1.95
C ILE A 173 15.16 13.04 0.73
N PRO A 174 16.06 13.41 -0.20
CA PRO A 174 15.65 14.11 -1.41
C PRO A 174 14.99 13.15 -2.42
N GLY A 175 14.02 13.66 -3.17
CA GLY A 175 13.45 12.99 -4.35
C GLY A 175 13.29 13.95 -5.53
N ASP A 176 12.73 13.44 -6.62
CA ASP A 176 12.47 14.20 -7.85
C ASP A 176 10.96 14.23 -8.11
N GLU A 177 10.40 15.39 -8.43
CA GLU A 177 8.99 15.50 -8.81
C GLU A 177 8.71 14.86 -10.17
N ASP A 178 9.72 14.81 -11.05
CA ASP A 178 9.68 14.02 -12.26
C ASP A 178 9.91 12.53 -11.95
N CYS A 179 8.88 11.88 -11.41
CA CYS A 179 8.96 10.51 -10.89
C CYS A 179 7.89 9.56 -11.40
N LEU A 180 6.99 9.95 -12.32
CA LEU A 180 5.91 9.09 -12.82
C LEU A 180 6.40 8.10 -13.89
N PHE A 181 7.15 7.11 -13.41
CA PHE A 181 7.74 6.03 -14.19
C PHE A 181 7.24 4.67 -13.74
N LEU A 182 7.31 3.69 -14.64
CA LEU A 182 7.06 2.29 -14.36
C LEU A 182 8.17 1.41 -14.94
N ASN A 183 8.19 0.15 -14.51
CA ASN A 183 9.15 -0.85 -14.97
C ASN A 183 8.40 -2.11 -15.40
N VAL A 184 8.84 -2.73 -16.49
CA VAL A 184 8.28 -3.98 -17.00
C VAL A 184 9.34 -5.07 -16.98
N TYR A 185 8.96 -6.21 -16.41
CA TYR A 185 9.74 -7.44 -16.35
C TYR A 185 8.97 -8.53 -17.09
N ALA A 186 9.53 -9.06 -18.18
CA ALA A 186 8.87 -10.07 -18.99
C ALA A 186 9.79 -11.27 -19.27
N PRO A 187 9.28 -12.50 -19.28
CA PRO A 187 10.00 -13.64 -19.83
C PRO A 187 10.46 -13.40 -21.27
N ALA A 188 11.63 -13.92 -21.63
CA ALA A 188 12.06 -13.86 -23.02
C ALA A 188 11.06 -14.57 -23.95
N GLY A 189 10.55 -13.85 -24.96
CA GLY A 189 9.56 -14.37 -25.88
C GLY A 189 8.13 -14.44 -25.32
N ALA A 190 7.81 -13.64 -24.28
CA ALA A 190 6.48 -13.56 -23.70
C ALA A 190 5.38 -13.30 -24.76
N ARG A 191 4.26 -14.03 -24.62
CA ARG A 191 3.10 -13.96 -25.52
C ARG A 191 1.79 -14.08 -24.74
N GLY A 192 1.02 -13.00 -24.67
CA GLY A 192 -0.28 -12.95 -23.98
C GLY A 192 -0.26 -13.51 -22.56
N LEU A 193 0.78 -13.22 -21.78
CA LEU A 193 0.89 -13.72 -20.41
C LEU A 193 0.05 -12.85 -19.43
N PRO A 194 -0.49 -13.43 -18.35
CA PRO A 194 -1.06 -12.65 -17.25
C PRO A 194 -0.10 -11.58 -16.73
N VAL A 195 -0.66 -10.48 -16.24
CA VAL A 195 0.08 -9.31 -15.77
C VAL A 195 -0.09 -9.17 -14.26
N LEU A 196 1.01 -9.19 -13.51
CA LEU A 196 1.04 -8.79 -12.11
C LEU A 196 1.49 -7.33 -12.02
N VAL A 197 0.70 -6.47 -11.37
CA VAL A 197 1.04 -5.07 -11.15
C VAL A 197 1.38 -4.87 -9.69
N TRP A 198 2.56 -4.33 -9.40
CA TRP A 198 3.02 -4.04 -8.04
C TRP A 198 2.89 -2.55 -7.72
N ILE A 199 2.08 -2.25 -6.71
CA ILE A 199 1.93 -0.95 -6.08
C ILE A 199 2.68 -1.01 -4.75
N HIS A 200 3.76 -0.25 -4.62
CA HIS A 200 4.60 -0.29 -3.43
C HIS A 200 3.90 0.31 -2.19
N GLY A 201 4.32 -0.15 -1.01
CA GLY A 201 3.89 0.38 0.28
C GLY A 201 4.67 1.63 0.71
N GLY A 202 4.61 1.92 2.02
CA GLY A 202 5.32 3.05 2.66
C GLY A 202 4.42 4.19 3.14
N GLY A 203 3.22 3.86 3.62
CA GLY A 203 2.34 4.81 4.32
C GLY A 203 1.89 6.02 3.50
N TYR A 204 1.92 5.92 2.16
CA TYR A 204 1.67 7.01 1.20
C TYR A 204 2.68 8.16 1.24
N GLY A 205 3.71 8.09 2.07
CA GLY A 205 4.72 9.14 2.22
C GLY A 205 6.15 8.69 1.96
N PHE A 206 6.40 7.40 1.77
CA PHE A 206 7.70 6.77 1.54
C PHE A 206 7.58 5.60 0.56
N GLY A 207 8.70 5.16 -0.02
CA GLY A 207 8.79 3.96 -0.86
C GLY A 207 9.04 4.24 -2.34
N ASP A 208 9.26 3.17 -3.10
CA ASP A 208 9.42 3.19 -4.55
C ASP A 208 9.11 1.82 -5.19
N GLY A 209 8.96 1.81 -6.51
CA GLY A 209 8.71 0.68 -7.38
C GLY A 209 9.97 0.05 -7.97
N ARG A 210 11.14 0.16 -7.31
CA ARG A 210 12.41 -0.41 -7.77
C ARG A 210 12.69 -1.83 -7.25
N GLN A 211 11.74 -2.42 -6.54
CA GLN A 211 11.79 -3.81 -6.11
C GLN A 211 12.10 -4.73 -7.29
N ASP A 212 13.07 -5.64 -7.11
CA ASP A 212 13.38 -6.65 -8.12
C ASP A 212 12.28 -7.72 -8.15
N MET A 213 11.80 -8.00 -9.36
CA MET A 213 10.70 -8.92 -9.65
C MET A 213 11.18 -10.24 -10.27
N ALA A 214 12.50 -10.40 -10.48
CA ALA A 214 13.03 -11.58 -11.15
C ALA A 214 12.75 -12.88 -10.38
N GLU A 215 12.90 -12.87 -9.05
CA GLU A 215 12.76 -14.08 -8.24
C GLU A 215 11.33 -14.65 -8.26
N ILE A 216 10.30 -13.79 -8.22
CA ILE A 216 8.90 -14.26 -8.27
C ILE A 216 8.55 -14.83 -9.65
N ILE A 217 9.05 -14.22 -10.74
CA ILE A 217 8.81 -14.70 -12.10
C ILE A 217 9.48 -16.06 -12.30
N ASN A 218 10.75 -16.18 -11.90
CA ASN A 218 11.53 -17.41 -12.03
C ASN A 218 10.95 -18.55 -11.17
N ALA A 219 10.54 -18.24 -9.94
CA ALA A 219 9.88 -19.21 -9.07
C ALA A 219 8.56 -19.72 -9.65
N ASN A 220 7.95 -19.04 -10.62
CA ASN A 220 6.68 -19.39 -11.23
C ASN A 220 6.79 -19.87 -12.68
N ASN A 221 7.92 -20.48 -13.05
CA ASN A 221 8.17 -21.00 -14.40
C ASN A 221 7.96 -19.93 -15.49
N LYS A 222 8.17 -18.65 -15.16
CA LYS A 222 8.01 -17.53 -16.10
C LYS A 222 6.58 -17.43 -16.66
N GLY A 223 5.57 -17.75 -15.83
CA GLY A 223 4.16 -17.82 -16.24
C GLY A 223 3.42 -16.49 -16.35
N PHE A 224 4.04 -15.36 -15.98
CA PHE A 224 3.44 -14.02 -16.03
C PHE A 224 4.52 -12.94 -16.21
N ILE A 225 4.08 -11.75 -16.58
CA ILE A 225 4.92 -10.54 -16.57
C ILE A 225 4.62 -9.70 -15.33
N VAL A 226 5.57 -8.85 -14.91
CA VAL A 226 5.38 -7.94 -13.78
C VAL A 226 5.57 -6.49 -14.21
N VAL A 227 4.69 -5.60 -13.75
CA VAL A 227 4.80 -4.15 -13.88
C VAL A 227 4.90 -3.53 -12.49
N SER A 228 5.98 -2.82 -12.17
CA SER A 228 6.07 -2.03 -10.94
C SER A 228 5.92 -0.54 -11.25
N ILE A 229 5.17 0.19 -10.44
CA ILE A 229 4.82 1.60 -10.71
C ILE A 229 5.33 2.54 -9.61
N GLN A 230 5.77 3.74 -10.00
CA GLN A 230 5.89 4.89 -9.10
C GLN A 230 4.58 5.67 -9.05
N TYR A 231 4.28 6.30 -7.92
CA TYR A 231 3.20 7.28 -7.78
C TYR A 231 3.61 8.40 -6.81
N ARG A 232 3.00 9.59 -6.91
CA ARG A 232 3.33 10.71 -6.01
C ARG A 232 3.04 10.37 -4.55
N LEU A 233 3.90 10.82 -3.64
CA LEU A 233 3.86 10.55 -2.20
C LEU A 233 3.74 11.84 -1.37
N GLY A 234 3.41 11.70 -0.09
CA GLY A 234 3.35 12.78 0.90
C GLY A 234 2.49 13.96 0.42
N ALA A 235 2.95 15.18 0.71
CA ALA A 235 2.28 16.39 0.24
C ALA A 235 2.21 16.50 -1.30
N PHE A 236 3.04 15.79 -2.06
CA PHE A 236 2.98 15.87 -3.53
C PHE A 236 1.85 15.01 -4.10
N GLY A 237 1.49 13.92 -3.42
CA GLY A 237 0.45 12.98 -3.84
C GLY A 237 -0.89 13.13 -3.12
N PHE A 238 -0.89 13.63 -1.88
CA PHE A 238 -2.02 13.51 -0.95
C PHE A 238 -2.30 14.81 -0.16
N LEU A 239 -1.88 15.96 -0.69
CA LEU A 239 -2.28 17.25 -0.13
C LEU A 239 -3.77 17.46 -0.34
N SER A 240 -4.50 17.85 0.71
CA SER A 240 -5.95 17.90 0.66
C SER A 240 -6.53 19.11 1.38
N SER A 241 -7.42 19.82 0.69
CA SER A 241 -8.29 20.89 1.21
C SER A 241 -9.37 21.19 0.17
N GLY A 242 -10.33 22.05 0.50
CA GLY A 242 -11.28 22.58 -0.49
C GLY A 242 -10.58 23.23 -1.67
N GLU A 243 -9.61 24.13 -1.41
CA GLU A 243 -8.87 24.81 -2.47
C GLU A 243 -8.09 23.85 -3.38
N VAL A 244 -7.51 22.79 -2.82
CA VAL A 244 -6.80 21.78 -3.63
C VAL A 244 -7.77 21.04 -4.56
N ARG A 245 -8.98 20.68 -4.08
CA ARG A 245 -10.02 20.07 -4.93
C ARG A 245 -10.44 21.03 -6.04
N ASP A 246 -10.79 22.27 -5.72
CA ASP A 246 -11.39 23.19 -6.68
C ASP A 246 -10.38 23.60 -7.77
N LYS A 247 -9.09 23.68 -7.42
CA LYS A 247 -8.02 24.09 -8.34
C LYS A 247 -7.13 22.91 -8.77
N GLY A 248 -7.52 21.67 -8.52
CA GLY A 248 -6.65 20.49 -8.69
C GLY A 248 -7.31 19.18 -8.26
N VAL A 249 -6.53 18.30 -7.60
CA VAL A 249 -7.00 17.00 -7.07
C VAL A 249 -6.31 16.68 -5.74
N VAL A 250 -7.05 16.05 -4.83
CA VAL A 250 -6.60 15.72 -3.46
C VAL A 250 -6.00 14.32 -3.29
N ASN A 251 -6.34 13.40 -4.20
CA ASN A 251 -5.85 12.02 -4.24
C ASN A 251 -4.90 11.79 -5.43
N ALA A 252 -4.04 12.77 -5.71
CA ALA A 252 -3.19 12.77 -6.90
C ALA A 252 -2.36 11.47 -7.05
N GLY A 253 -1.86 10.91 -5.95
CA GLY A 253 -1.15 9.63 -5.93
C GLY A 253 -2.02 8.42 -6.31
N LEU A 254 -3.30 8.36 -5.90
CA LEU A 254 -4.22 7.29 -6.36
C LEU A 254 -4.56 7.45 -7.85
N LEU A 255 -4.69 8.69 -8.33
CA LEU A 255 -4.96 8.95 -9.74
C LEU A 255 -3.75 8.60 -10.62
N ASP A 256 -2.52 8.80 -10.13
CA ASP A 256 -1.29 8.33 -10.78
C ASP A 256 -1.32 6.81 -10.98
N GLN A 257 -1.69 6.06 -9.94
CA GLN A 257 -1.82 4.60 -10.00
C GLN A 257 -2.92 4.19 -10.99
N ALA A 258 -4.09 4.83 -10.95
CA ALA A 258 -5.19 4.58 -11.89
C ALA A 258 -4.77 4.82 -13.35
N PHE A 259 -4.03 5.90 -13.59
CA PHE A 259 -3.50 6.24 -14.90
C PHE A 259 -2.46 5.23 -15.38
N ALA A 260 -1.60 4.71 -14.48
CA ALA A 260 -0.70 3.61 -14.80
C ALA A 260 -1.46 2.31 -15.16
N LEU A 261 -2.59 2.01 -14.50
CA LEU A 261 -3.43 0.86 -14.86
C LEU A 261 -4.05 1.03 -16.25
N ALA A 262 -4.52 2.23 -16.60
CA ALA A 262 -4.99 2.51 -17.97
C ALA A 262 -3.85 2.42 -19.00
N TRP A 263 -2.65 2.89 -18.67
CA TRP A 263 -1.45 2.70 -19.50
C TRP A 263 -1.18 1.21 -19.76
N ILE A 264 -1.33 0.36 -18.74
CA ILE A 264 -1.17 -1.10 -18.87
C ILE A 264 -2.21 -1.65 -19.83
N LYS A 265 -3.49 -1.28 -19.69
CA LYS A 265 -4.56 -1.71 -20.62
C LYS A 265 -4.22 -1.35 -22.07
N LEU A 266 -3.66 -0.16 -22.30
CA LEU A 266 -3.36 0.35 -23.64
C LEU A 266 -2.06 -0.21 -24.25
N HIS A 267 -1.06 -0.58 -23.44
CA HIS A 267 0.29 -0.81 -23.95
C HIS A 267 0.91 -2.14 -23.60
N ILE A 268 0.41 -2.86 -22.59
CA ILE A 268 1.10 -4.05 -22.07
C ILE A 268 1.21 -5.18 -23.10
N CYS A 269 0.32 -5.17 -24.09
CA CYS A 269 0.34 -6.09 -25.22
C CYS A 269 1.68 -6.08 -25.99
N LYS A 270 2.33 -4.92 -26.08
CA LYS A 270 3.64 -4.73 -26.74
C LYS A 270 4.80 -5.37 -25.97
N PHE A 271 4.58 -5.70 -24.70
CA PHE A 271 5.54 -6.36 -23.83
C PHE A 271 5.25 -7.87 -23.68
N GLY A 272 4.25 -8.38 -24.40
CA GLY A 272 3.82 -9.79 -24.31
C GLY A 272 2.84 -10.09 -23.18
N GLY A 273 2.22 -9.07 -22.57
CA GLY A 273 1.18 -9.23 -21.55
C GLY A 273 -0.25 -9.21 -22.10
N ASP A 274 -1.17 -9.86 -21.41
CA ASP A 274 -2.61 -9.85 -21.73
C ASP A 274 -3.35 -8.75 -20.93
N PRO A 275 -3.86 -7.68 -21.59
CA PRO A 275 -4.56 -6.60 -20.91
C PRO A 275 -5.91 -7.02 -20.29
N LEU A 276 -6.42 -8.23 -20.59
CA LEU A 276 -7.63 -8.76 -19.96
C LEU A 276 -7.36 -9.61 -18.72
N SER A 277 -6.09 -9.94 -18.44
CA SER A 277 -5.69 -10.75 -17.28
C SER A 277 -4.71 -9.99 -16.40
N VAL A 278 -5.20 -8.90 -15.81
CA VAL A 278 -4.44 -8.03 -14.90
C VAL A 278 -4.77 -8.35 -13.45
N THR A 279 -3.72 -8.59 -12.65
CA THR A 279 -3.77 -8.74 -11.20
C THR A 279 -3.06 -7.55 -10.57
N ILE A 280 -3.76 -6.69 -9.84
CA ILE A 280 -3.11 -5.64 -9.04
C ILE A 280 -2.68 -6.21 -7.70
N SER A 281 -1.54 -5.76 -7.20
CA SER A 281 -0.97 -6.22 -5.94
C SER A 281 -0.28 -5.10 -5.20
N GLY A 282 -0.22 -5.20 -3.88
CA GLY A 282 0.54 -4.28 -3.05
C GLY A 282 0.71 -4.78 -1.63
N GLU A 283 1.59 -4.12 -0.89
CA GLU A 283 1.80 -4.31 0.54
C GLU A 283 1.57 -2.99 1.29
N SER A 284 1.07 -3.03 2.52
CA SER A 284 0.85 -1.82 3.34
C SER A 284 -0.05 -0.79 2.64
N ALA A 285 0.42 0.44 2.47
CA ALA A 285 -0.25 1.48 1.68
C ALA A 285 -0.50 1.07 0.22
N GLY A 286 0.31 0.18 -0.35
CA GLY A 286 0.08 -0.42 -1.65
C GLY A 286 -1.08 -1.41 -1.64
N ALA A 287 -1.21 -2.22 -0.59
CA ALA A 287 -2.37 -3.10 -0.41
C ALA A 287 -3.65 -2.30 -0.16
N SER A 288 -3.57 -1.17 0.52
CA SER A 288 -4.70 -0.24 0.62
C SER A 288 -4.96 0.54 -0.65
N SER A 289 -3.95 0.81 -1.47
CA SER A 289 -4.17 1.32 -2.83
C SER A 289 -4.94 0.29 -3.67
N VAL A 290 -4.64 -1.01 -3.54
CA VAL A 290 -5.44 -2.10 -4.11
C VAL A 290 -6.87 -2.08 -3.58
N MET A 291 -7.07 -1.88 -2.27
CA MET A 291 -8.40 -1.69 -1.67
C MET A 291 -9.13 -0.49 -2.28
N TYR A 292 -8.50 0.68 -2.36
CA TYR A 292 -9.07 1.89 -2.94
C TYR A 292 -9.44 1.73 -4.41
N HIS A 293 -8.62 1.03 -5.21
CA HIS A 293 -8.99 0.67 -6.57
C HIS A 293 -10.15 -0.32 -6.64
N GLY A 294 -10.26 -1.23 -5.67
CA GLY A 294 -11.44 -2.04 -5.43
C GLY A 294 -12.68 -1.18 -5.15
N LEU A 295 -12.55 -0.11 -4.39
CA LEU A 295 -13.67 0.77 -4.01
C LEU A 295 -13.97 1.87 -5.04
N ALA A 296 -13.04 2.13 -5.96
CA ALA A 296 -13.10 3.27 -6.86
C ALA A 296 -14.42 3.34 -7.65
N VAL A 297 -14.96 4.56 -7.76
CA VAL A 297 -16.23 4.85 -8.45
C VAL A 297 -17.34 3.92 -7.94
N ASN A 298 -17.36 3.72 -6.62
CA ASN A 298 -18.36 2.92 -5.92
C ASN A 298 -18.45 1.45 -6.39
N GLY A 299 -17.31 0.86 -6.80
CA GLY A 299 -17.27 -0.49 -7.39
C GLY A 299 -17.87 -0.57 -8.80
N GLY A 300 -18.07 0.57 -9.46
CA GLY A 300 -18.72 0.69 -10.76
C GLY A 300 -17.83 0.41 -11.98
N LEU A 301 -16.52 0.24 -11.79
CA LEU A 301 -15.58 -0.06 -12.89
C LEU A 301 -15.56 -1.56 -13.26
N GLY A 302 -16.12 -2.44 -12.43
CA GLY A 302 -16.14 -3.87 -12.69
C GLY A 302 -14.72 -4.43 -12.85
N SER A 303 -14.42 -5.03 -14.01
CA SER A 303 -13.08 -5.54 -14.33
C SER A 303 -12.31 -4.71 -15.37
N LEU A 304 -12.72 -3.46 -15.60
CA LEU A 304 -12.17 -2.61 -16.65
C LEU A 304 -10.64 -2.45 -16.52
N LEU A 305 -10.16 -2.12 -15.32
CA LEU A 305 -8.73 -1.89 -15.05
C LEU A 305 -7.99 -3.15 -14.58
N PHE A 306 -8.67 -4.06 -13.88
CA PHE A 306 -8.09 -5.29 -13.36
C PHE A 306 -9.14 -6.36 -13.07
N ASP A 307 -8.74 -7.62 -13.10
CA ASP A 307 -9.61 -8.78 -12.84
C ASP A 307 -9.38 -9.38 -11.46
N LYS A 308 -8.15 -9.29 -10.94
CA LYS A 308 -7.73 -9.92 -9.68
C LYS A 308 -6.96 -8.94 -8.80
N SER A 309 -6.96 -9.19 -7.50
CA SER A 309 -6.31 -8.34 -6.50
C SER A 309 -5.54 -9.19 -5.48
N ILE A 310 -4.32 -8.77 -5.14
CA ILE A 310 -3.55 -9.28 -4.00
C ILE A 310 -3.30 -8.13 -3.03
N ALA A 311 -3.81 -8.22 -1.80
CA ALA A 311 -3.62 -7.19 -0.78
C ALA A 311 -2.89 -7.78 0.43
N ALA A 312 -1.58 -7.52 0.53
CA ALA A 312 -0.76 -7.93 1.68
C ALA A 312 -0.77 -6.83 2.74
N SER A 313 -1.40 -7.07 3.88
CA SER A 313 -1.45 -6.11 5.01
C SER A 313 -2.03 -4.74 4.60
N PRO A 314 -3.30 -4.64 4.19
CA PRO A 314 -3.91 -3.37 3.77
C PRO A 314 -3.88 -2.32 4.90
N TYR A 315 -2.99 -1.33 4.78
CA TYR A 315 -2.83 -0.21 5.71
C TYR A 315 -3.97 0.81 5.61
N LEU A 316 -4.89 0.82 6.57
CA LEU A 316 -6.03 1.72 6.59
C LEU A 316 -5.81 2.83 7.64
N PRO A 317 -5.28 4.01 7.25
CA PRO A 317 -5.26 5.18 8.12
C PRO A 317 -6.66 5.80 8.23
N PHE A 318 -6.84 6.76 9.14
CA PHE A 318 -8.11 7.46 9.28
C PHE A 318 -8.48 8.18 7.98
N GLN A 319 -9.64 7.85 7.41
CA GLN A 319 -10.07 8.42 6.14
C GLN A 319 -11.01 9.62 6.36
N TYR A 320 -10.47 10.81 6.13
CA TYR A 320 -11.22 12.05 6.21
C TYR A 320 -11.88 12.41 4.88
N ARG A 321 -12.94 13.22 4.92
CA ARG A 321 -13.37 14.00 3.75
C ARG A 321 -12.30 15.02 3.38
N PHE A 322 -12.12 15.29 2.10
CA PHE A 322 -11.00 16.09 1.58
C PHE A 322 -10.80 17.49 2.20
N ASP A 323 -11.88 18.14 2.60
CA ASP A 323 -11.94 19.48 3.20
C ASP A 323 -12.27 19.44 4.71
N ALA A 324 -12.20 18.27 5.34
CA ALA A 324 -12.35 18.16 6.77
C ALA A 324 -11.23 18.93 7.51
N THR A 325 -11.43 19.22 8.80
CA THR A 325 -10.50 20.01 9.61
C THR A 325 -9.08 19.45 9.60
N VAL A 326 -8.92 18.13 9.71
CA VAL A 326 -7.60 17.49 9.78
C VAL A 326 -6.78 17.69 8.48
N PRO A 327 -7.22 17.21 7.29
CA PRO A 327 -6.47 17.45 6.06
C PRO A 327 -6.26 18.94 5.76
N THR A 328 -7.28 19.77 5.98
CA THR A 328 -7.19 21.23 5.79
C THR A 328 -6.15 21.88 6.71
N SER A 329 -6.04 21.44 7.97
CA SER A 329 -5.00 21.94 8.87
C SER A 329 -3.58 21.56 8.42
N LYS A 330 -3.41 20.35 7.85
CA LYS A 330 -2.14 19.89 7.30
C LYS A 330 -1.77 20.63 6.01
N TYR A 331 -2.76 20.99 5.18
CA TYR A 331 -2.58 21.88 4.03
C TYR A 331 -2.00 23.23 4.46
N TYR A 332 -2.56 23.88 5.47
CA TYR A 332 -2.05 25.17 5.95
C TYR A 332 -0.72 25.06 6.71
N ALA A 333 -0.48 23.96 7.43
CA ALA A 333 0.83 23.69 8.03
C ALA A 333 1.92 23.54 6.96
N PHE A 334 1.62 22.82 5.88
CA PHE A 334 2.50 22.68 4.72
C PHE A 334 2.76 24.02 4.03
N SER A 335 1.70 24.81 3.80
CA SER A 335 1.83 26.16 3.26
C SER A 335 2.74 27.05 4.12
N THR A 336 2.51 27.06 5.42
CA THR A 336 3.30 27.85 6.37
C THR A 336 4.77 27.41 6.37
N ALA A 337 5.03 26.10 6.40
CA ALA A 337 6.38 25.56 6.35
C ALA A 337 7.10 25.85 5.02
N ALA A 338 6.38 25.99 3.91
CA ALA A 338 6.91 26.42 2.61
C ALA A 338 7.07 27.94 2.47
N GLY A 339 6.68 28.72 3.49
CA GLY A 339 6.67 30.19 3.45
C GLY A 339 5.62 30.75 2.49
N CYS A 340 4.44 30.13 2.45
CA CYS A 340 3.24 30.60 1.76
C CYS A 340 2.16 31.07 2.75
N PRO A 341 1.18 31.88 2.32
CA PRO A 341 0.14 32.40 3.19
C PRO A 341 -0.85 31.31 3.63
N SER A 342 -1.67 31.62 4.64
CA SER A 342 -2.78 30.78 5.09
C SER A 342 -4.15 31.25 4.57
N THR A 343 -4.18 32.33 3.78
CA THR A 343 -5.40 32.91 3.16
C THR A 343 -5.07 33.41 1.75
N GLY A 344 -6.12 33.65 0.95
CA GLY A 344 -5.95 34.05 -0.46
C GLY A 344 -5.69 32.85 -1.37
N ASP A 345 -4.88 33.02 -2.42
CA ASP A 345 -4.51 31.96 -3.35
C ASP A 345 -3.28 31.19 -2.87
N VAL A 346 -3.50 30.34 -1.85
CA VAL A 346 -2.43 29.59 -1.20
C VAL A 346 -1.84 28.56 -2.18
N LEU A 347 -2.67 27.92 -3.00
CA LEU A 347 -2.21 26.90 -3.93
C LEU A 347 -1.33 27.50 -5.05
N ALA A 348 -1.64 28.71 -5.53
CA ALA A 348 -0.79 29.39 -6.50
C ALA A 348 0.60 29.70 -5.90
N CYS A 349 0.67 30.16 -4.65
CA CYS A 349 1.95 30.36 -3.97
C CYS A 349 2.74 29.05 -3.90
N LEU A 350 2.11 27.96 -3.46
CA LEU A 350 2.72 26.64 -3.35
C LEU A 350 3.27 26.14 -4.71
N ARG A 351 2.51 26.33 -5.80
CA ARG A 351 2.95 25.97 -7.15
C ARG A 351 4.19 26.76 -7.60
N GLY A 352 4.38 27.98 -7.09
CA GLY A 352 5.53 28.84 -7.38
C GLY A 352 6.80 28.54 -6.58
N LYS A 353 6.77 27.65 -5.58
CA LYS A 353 7.95 27.30 -4.76
C LYS A 353 8.89 26.35 -5.48
N ASP A 354 10.18 26.42 -5.17
CA ASP A 354 11.14 25.41 -5.63
C ASP A 354 10.87 24.05 -4.97
N THR A 355 11.30 22.97 -5.63
CA THR A 355 11.03 21.60 -5.16
C THR A 355 11.61 21.33 -3.78
N THR A 356 12.84 21.80 -3.51
CA THR A 356 13.53 21.56 -2.24
C THR A 356 12.78 22.18 -1.06
N THR A 357 12.27 23.40 -1.20
CA THR A 357 11.43 24.06 -0.19
C THR A 357 10.18 23.22 0.11
N LEU A 358 9.49 22.72 -0.92
CA LEU A 358 8.30 21.88 -0.72
C LEU A 358 8.66 20.53 -0.08
N GLN A 359 9.79 19.92 -0.43
CA GLN A 359 10.24 18.67 0.18
C GLN A 359 10.59 18.85 1.66
N GLN A 360 11.27 19.95 2.02
CA GLN A 360 11.57 20.28 3.41
C GLN A 360 10.29 20.56 4.22
N ALA A 361 9.32 21.25 3.63
CA ALA A 361 8.01 21.46 4.25
C ALA A 361 7.26 20.12 4.46
N ASN A 362 7.26 19.23 3.47
CA ASN A 362 6.67 17.89 3.58
C ASN A 362 7.30 17.08 4.72
N PHE A 363 8.63 17.11 4.82
CA PHE A 363 9.37 16.47 5.91
C PHE A 363 9.01 17.08 7.27
N ALA A 364 9.04 18.41 7.40
CA ALA A 364 8.76 19.09 8.67
C ALA A 364 7.33 18.80 9.20
N VAL A 365 6.32 18.85 8.33
CA VAL A 365 4.93 18.57 8.71
C VAL A 365 4.74 17.08 9.05
N THR A 366 5.43 16.19 8.32
CA THR A 366 5.42 14.74 8.63
C THR A 366 6.04 14.47 10.00
N GLN A 367 7.20 15.04 10.32
CA GLN A 367 7.86 14.83 11.61
C GLN A 367 7.09 15.39 12.81
N ALA A 368 6.09 16.25 12.58
CA ALA A 368 5.18 16.76 13.60
C ALA A 368 3.89 15.91 13.74
N ALA A 369 3.76 14.80 13.02
CA ALA A 369 2.65 13.85 13.14
C ALA A 369 2.82 12.90 14.34
N THR A 370 1.79 12.09 14.61
CA THR A 370 1.82 11.02 15.61
C THR A 370 2.93 10.01 15.29
N TYR A 371 3.55 9.43 16.32
CA TYR A 371 4.62 8.44 16.17
C TYR A 371 4.25 7.36 15.15
N GLY A 372 5.15 7.07 14.20
CA GLY A 372 4.94 6.02 13.21
C GLY A 372 4.04 6.40 12.03
N TYR A 373 3.51 7.63 12.00
CA TYR A 373 2.62 8.12 10.95
C TYR A 373 3.30 9.15 10.03
N TRP A 374 2.75 9.28 8.83
CA TRP A 374 2.93 10.39 7.89
C TRP A 374 1.85 11.47 8.09
N ALA A 375 2.00 12.61 7.41
CA ALA A 375 1.05 13.73 7.52
C ALA A 375 -0.08 13.74 6.47
N PHE A 376 0.08 13.02 5.36
CA PHE A 376 -0.79 13.14 4.18
C PHE A 376 -1.25 11.76 3.72
N TYR A 377 -2.56 11.59 3.58
CA TYR A 377 -3.21 10.30 3.30
C TYR A 377 -4.31 10.45 2.26
N PRO A 378 -4.77 9.34 1.65
CA PRO A 378 -5.99 9.34 0.87
C PRO A 378 -7.20 9.90 1.64
N VAL A 379 -8.07 10.60 0.92
CA VAL A 379 -9.30 11.20 1.44
C VAL A 379 -10.51 10.77 0.63
N THR A 380 -11.71 10.86 1.21
CA THR A 380 -12.95 10.77 0.45
C THR A 380 -13.10 12.06 -0.37
N ASP A 381 -13.10 11.93 -1.69
CA ASP A 381 -13.17 13.04 -2.66
C ASP A 381 -14.54 13.16 -3.34
N ASN A 382 -15.47 12.23 -3.06
CA ASN A 382 -16.81 12.12 -3.66
C ASN A 382 -16.83 11.83 -5.17
N VAL A 383 -15.69 11.48 -5.75
CA VAL A 383 -15.57 11.18 -7.19
C VAL A 383 -14.93 9.81 -7.39
N TYR A 384 -13.63 9.70 -7.08
CA TYR A 384 -12.91 8.44 -7.19
C TYR A 384 -13.16 7.59 -5.96
N ILE A 385 -13.04 8.17 -4.76
CA ILE A 385 -13.34 7.54 -3.48
C ILE A 385 -14.54 8.23 -2.86
N THR A 386 -15.69 7.56 -2.91
CA THR A 386 -17.00 8.17 -2.60
C THR A 386 -17.49 7.91 -1.18
N SER A 387 -16.90 6.94 -0.48
CA SER A 387 -17.31 6.55 0.87
C SER A 387 -16.16 5.97 1.67
N LEU A 388 -16.36 5.86 2.99
CA LEU A 388 -15.46 5.15 3.88
C LEU A 388 -15.35 3.66 3.47
N PRO A 389 -14.15 3.06 3.51
CA PRO A 389 -13.90 1.66 3.16
C PRO A 389 -14.79 0.72 3.96
N SER A 390 -14.91 0.91 5.27
CA SER A 390 -15.78 0.16 6.18
C SER A 390 -17.21 0.10 5.71
N THR A 391 -17.76 1.25 5.26
CA THR A 391 -19.13 1.35 4.79
C THR A 391 -19.30 0.64 3.45
N GLN A 392 -18.36 0.83 2.52
CA GLN A 392 -18.50 0.30 1.17
C GLN A 392 -18.12 -1.18 1.04
N LEU A 393 -17.11 -1.65 1.78
CA LEU A 393 -16.74 -3.06 1.89
C LEU A 393 -17.90 -3.86 2.49
N SER A 394 -18.53 -3.36 3.56
CA SER A 394 -19.72 -3.99 4.14
C SER A 394 -20.90 -4.09 3.16
N ALA A 395 -20.93 -3.24 2.13
CA ALA A 395 -21.93 -3.29 1.07
C ALA A 395 -21.56 -4.21 -0.11
N GLY A 396 -20.37 -4.84 -0.10
CA GLY A 396 -19.89 -5.71 -1.18
C GLY A 396 -19.68 -5.01 -2.53
N ARG A 397 -19.60 -3.67 -2.53
CA ARG A 397 -19.47 -2.86 -3.75
C ARG A 397 -18.01 -2.66 -4.12
N VAL A 398 -17.45 -3.66 -4.80
CA VAL A 398 -16.04 -3.71 -5.19
C VAL A 398 -15.84 -3.99 -6.68
N ASN A 399 -14.82 -3.39 -7.28
CA ASN A 399 -14.24 -3.74 -8.57
C ASN A 399 -13.46 -5.07 -8.48
N GLY A 400 -13.03 -5.62 -9.62
CA GLY A 400 -12.33 -6.91 -9.68
C GLY A 400 -13.22 -8.11 -9.35
N LYS A 401 -12.72 -9.33 -9.59
CA LYS A 401 -13.49 -10.57 -9.39
C LYS A 401 -12.93 -11.44 -8.28
N LYS A 402 -11.61 -11.45 -8.08
CA LYS A 402 -10.98 -12.34 -7.10
C LYS A 402 -9.98 -11.59 -6.23
N LEU A 403 -9.95 -11.96 -4.95
CA LEU A 403 -9.05 -11.38 -3.97
C LEU A 403 -8.22 -12.47 -3.29
N LEU A 404 -6.91 -12.26 -3.19
CA LEU A 404 -6.05 -12.89 -2.20
C LEU A 404 -5.64 -11.81 -1.22
N VAL A 405 -6.01 -11.92 0.05
CA VAL A 405 -5.68 -10.93 1.06
C VAL A 405 -4.97 -11.61 2.22
N GLY A 406 -4.10 -10.89 2.91
CA GLY A 406 -3.51 -11.41 4.13
C GLY A 406 -2.95 -10.33 5.03
N ALA A 407 -2.44 -10.77 6.17
CA ALA A 407 -1.76 -9.92 7.14
C ALA A 407 -0.65 -10.72 7.84
N ASN A 408 0.33 -10.02 8.37
CA ASN A 408 1.39 -10.59 9.18
C ASN A 408 0.89 -10.75 10.62
N ALA A 409 1.40 -11.76 11.34
CA ALA A 409 0.89 -12.08 12.68
C ALA A 409 1.10 -10.94 13.69
N ASN A 410 2.06 -10.05 13.44
CA ASN A 410 2.49 -9.01 14.37
C ASN A 410 2.75 -7.67 13.66
N GLU A 411 1.72 -7.07 13.05
CA GLU A 411 1.82 -5.83 12.25
C GLU A 411 2.24 -4.60 13.05
N GLY A 412 1.73 -4.45 14.28
CA GLY A 412 1.76 -3.19 15.02
C GLY A 412 3.10 -2.65 15.53
N PRO A 413 4.16 -3.45 15.79
CA PRO A 413 5.36 -2.96 16.47
C PRO A 413 6.01 -1.72 15.83
N LEU A 414 5.96 -1.56 14.50
CA LEU A 414 6.55 -0.40 13.81
C LEU A 414 5.80 0.91 14.04
N PHE A 415 4.55 0.85 14.51
CA PHE A 415 3.63 1.98 14.55
C PHE A 415 3.24 2.40 15.97
N VAL A 416 3.61 1.61 16.97
CA VAL A 416 3.34 1.91 18.38
C VAL A 416 4.63 2.37 19.05
N PRO A 417 4.63 3.45 19.85
CA PRO A 417 5.78 3.85 20.63
C PRO A 417 6.30 2.67 21.49
N PRO A 418 7.62 2.38 21.51
CA PRO A 418 8.18 1.22 22.21
C PRO A 418 8.37 1.49 23.71
N VAL A 419 7.42 2.17 24.34
CA VAL A 419 7.49 2.66 25.73
C VAL A 419 6.18 2.43 26.49
N ILE A 420 5.25 1.64 25.95
CA ILE A 420 3.97 1.35 26.59
C ILE A 420 4.18 0.31 27.70
N ALA A 421 4.04 0.71 28.96
CA ALA A 421 4.31 -0.16 30.10
C ALA A 421 3.06 -0.56 30.90
N THR A 422 2.10 0.36 31.00
CA THR A 422 0.90 0.26 31.84
C THR A 422 -0.38 0.45 31.04
N GLU A 423 -1.53 0.06 31.59
CA GLU A 423 -2.83 0.32 30.95
C GLU A 423 -3.12 1.82 30.81
N ALA A 424 -2.57 2.65 31.71
CA ALA A 424 -2.64 4.09 31.60
C ALA A 424 -1.89 4.60 30.36
N ASP A 425 -0.72 4.01 30.03
CA ASP A 425 0.02 4.34 28.81
C ASP A 425 -0.76 3.94 27.55
N VAL A 426 -1.39 2.76 27.56
CA VAL A 426 -2.27 2.31 26.45
C VAL A 426 -3.42 3.29 26.26
N THR A 427 -4.08 3.67 27.36
CA THR A 427 -5.21 4.60 27.32
C THR A 427 -4.79 5.96 26.78
N TRP A 428 -3.66 6.50 27.26
CA TRP A 428 -3.12 7.76 26.77
C TRP A 428 -2.78 7.67 25.28
N TRP A 429 -2.05 6.64 24.86
CA TRP A 429 -1.67 6.44 23.46
C TRP A 429 -2.90 6.34 22.55
N LEU A 430 -3.95 5.60 22.95
CA LEU A 430 -5.19 5.49 22.20
C LEU A 430 -5.87 6.83 21.92
N THR A 431 -5.77 7.81 22.83
CA THR A 431 -6.31 9.16 22.58
C THR A 431 -5.53 9.95 21.53
N GLN A 432 -4.24 9.63 21.35
CA GLN A 432 -3.39 10.24 20.33
C GLN A 432 -3.57 9.54 18.99
N GLU A 433 -3.71 8.21 19.03
CA GLU A 433 -3.88 7.35 17.87
C GLU A 433 -5.26 7.56 17.21
N PHE A 434 -6.32 7.56 18.02
CA PHE A 434 -7.71 7.66 17.58
C PHE A 434 -8.42 8.81 18.31
N PRO A 435 -8.19 10.07 17.88
CA PRO A 435 -8.68 11.25 18.60
C PRO A 435 -10.21 11.38 18.65
N ASN A 436 -10.93 10.60 17.82
CA ASN A 436 -12.40 10.62 17.75
C ASN A 436 -13.07 9.59 18.69
N LEU A 437 -12.29 8.87 19.52
CA LEU A 437 -12.84 7.93 20.48
C LEU A 437 -13.46 8.63 21.70
N SER A 438 -14.68 8.24 22.04
CA SER A 438 -15.29 8.57 23.33
C SER A 438 -14.68 7.73 24.47
N PRO A 439 -14.78 8.18 25.74
CA PRO A 439 -14.35 7.38 26.89
C PRO A 439 -15.00 5.98 26.97
N ALA A 440 -16.25 5.86 26.54
CA ALA A 440 -16.96 4.58 26.49
C ALA A 440 -16.37 3.63 25.43
N GLN A 441 -16.00 4.16 24.26
CA GLN A 441 -15.36 3.38 23.21
C GLN A 441 -13.94 2.96 23.60
N LEU A 442 -13.16 3.83 24.25
CA LEU A 442 -11.85 3.46 24.82
C LEU A 442 -11.98 2.28 25.78
N THR A 443 -12.94 2.36 26.72
CA THR A 443 -13.23 1.26 27.65
C THR A 443 -13.60 -0.03 26.92
N SER A 444 -14.39 0.09 25.85
CA SER A 444 -14.81 -1.07 25.04
C SER A 444 -13.65 -1.70 24.28
N ILE A 445 -12.71 -0.90 23.73
CA ILE A 445 -11.50 -1.40 23.07
C ILE A 445 -10.62 -2.17 24.06
N LEU A 446 -10.43 -1.62 25.26
CA LEU A 446 -9.67 -2.29 26.32
C LEU A 446 -10.35 -3.60 26.74
N ALA A 447 -11.67 -3.62 26.85
CA ALA A 447 -12.43 -4.83 27.18
C ALA A 447 -12.37 -5.89 26.07
N ALA A 448 -12.40 -5.48 24.80
CA ALA A 448 -12.26 -6.37 23.65
C ALA A 448 -10.83 -6.95 23.54
N ASN A 449 -9.83 -6.24 24.06
CA ASN A 449 -8.43 -6.65 24.07
C ASN A 449 -7.91 -6.85 25.50
N PRO A 450 -8.39 -7.84 26.27
CA PRO A 450 -8.10 -7.92 27.69
C PRO A 450 -6.64 -8.32 27.98
N ASN A 451 -5.94 -7.51 28.76
CA ASN A 451 -4.63 -7.83 29.31
C ASN A 451 -4.35 -6.99 30.58
N SER A 452 -4.05 -7.64 31.70
CA SER A 452 -3.74 -6.98 32.97
C SER A 452 -2.25 -6.97 33.33
N ALA A 453 -1.40 -7.65 32.56
CA ALA A 453 0.02 -7.72 32.83
C ALA A 453 0.71 -6.42 32.40
N PRO A 454 1.57 -5.81 33.24
CA PRO A 454 2.45 -4.73 32.79
C PRO A 454 3.46 -5.27 31.78
N THR A 455 4.04 -4.37 30.98
CA THR A 455 5.19 -4.73 30.15
C THR A 455 6.39 -5.01 31.05
N ASP A 456 6.99 -6.20 30.90
CA ASP A 456 8.17 -6.61 31.65
C ASP A 456 9.32 -6.87 30.67
N PRO A 457 10.38 -6.05 30.68
CA PRO A 457 11.54 -6.24 29.83
C PRO A 457 12.23 -7.60 29.98
N SER A 458 12.09 -8.23 31.15
CA SER A 458 12.68 -9.52 31.52
C SER A 458 11.76 -10.72 31.29
N ALA A 459 10.47 -10.50 31.09
CA ALA A 459 9.53 -11.59 30.83
C ALA A 459 9.77 -12.23 29.46
N PRO A 460 9.55 -13.55 29.31
CA PRO A 460 9.70 -14.24 28.04
C PRO A 460 8.86 -13.60 26.92
N ARG A 461 9.40 -13.65 25.71
CA ARG A 461 8.76 -13.24 24.46
C ARG A 461 8.85 -14.40 23.48
N PHE A 462 7.76 -14.74 22.83
CA PHE A 462 7.69 -15.85 21.89
C PHE A 462 6.50 -15.66 20.95
N GLU A 463 6.60 -16.23 19.75
CA GLU A 463 5.46 -16.25 18.84
C GLU A 463 4.36 -17.17 19.37
N THR A 464 3.12 -16.75 19.16
CA THR A 464 1.96 -17.49 19.64
C THR A 464 1.64 -18.67 18.73
N SER A 465 0.91 -19.65 19.26
CA SER A 465 0.37 -20.75 18.45
C SER A 465 -0.87 -20.37 17.63
N GLY A 466 -1.44 -19.17 17.89
CA GLY A 466 -2.73 -18.70 17.36
C GLY A 466 -3.97 -19.46 17.83
N THR A 467 -3.83 -20.71 18.30
CA THR A 467 -4.94 -21.62 18.60
C THR A 467 -5.26 -21.76 20.09
N SER A 468 -4.27 -21.53 20.95
CA SER A 468 -4.43 -21.56 22.41
C SER A 468 -3.62 -20.44 23.06
N GLY A 469 -4.08 -19.95 24.21
CA GLY A 469 -3.39 -18.90 24.94
C GLY A 469 -2.02 -19.35 25.48
N PRO A 470 -1.04 -18.43 25.65
CA PRO A 470 -1.07 -17.00 25.33
C PRO A 470 -1.21 -16.68 23.83
N ASN A 471 -1.78 -15.51 23.50
CA ASN A 471 -2.08 -15.07 22.12
C ASN A 471 -1.61 -13.61 21.88
N ALA A 472 -1.86 -13.09 20.68
CA ALA A 472 -1.37 -11.79 20.21
C ALA A 472 -1.79 -10.60 21.09
N LEU A 473 -2.79 -10.74 21.97
CA LEU A 473 -3.18 -9.72 22.96
C LEU A 473 -2.14 -9.51 24.06
N SER A 474 -1.26 -10.50 24.28
CA SER A 474 -0.45 -10.61 25.49
C SER A 474 1.03 -10.84 25.24
N VAL A 475 1.39 -11.52 24.16
CA VAL A 475 2.80 -11.82 23.84
C VAL A 475 3.01 -11.96 22.33
N SER A 476 4.19 -11.58 21.88
CA SER A 476 4.78 -11.94 20.58
C SER A 476 6.28 -12.16 20.76
N GLY A 477 7.02 -12.47 19.69
CA GLY A 477 8.49 -12.45 19.75
C GLY A 477 9.04 -11.06 20.12
N GLY A 478 8.37 -9.97 19.75
CA GLY A 478 8.86 -8.61 19.93
C GLY A 478 8.48 -7.92 21.25
N ALA A 479 7.35 -8.30 21.86
CA ALA A 479 6.80 -7.61 23.03
C ALA A 479 5.96 -8.53 23.92
N ASN A 480 5.66 -8.06 25.14
CA ASN A 480 4.73 -8.69 26.08
C ASN A 480 3.88 -7.62 26.78
N GLY A 481 2.90 -8.05 27.58
CA GLY A 481 2.12 -7.16 28.44
C GLY A 481 1.40 -6.06 27.66
N GLN A 482 1.41 -4.84 28.20
CA GLN A 482 0.70 -3.70 27.62
C GLN A 482 1.30 -3.23 26.28
N GLN A 483 2.61 -3.38 26.06
CA GLN A 483 3.23 -3.07 24.77
C GLN A 483 2.66 -3.97 23.67
N GLN A 484 2.56 -5.27 23.92
CA GLN A 484 1.99 -6.18 22.94
C GLN A 484 0.50 -5.94 22.74
N ARG A 485 -0.24 -5.63 23.81
CA ARG A 485 -1.65 -5.24 23.71
C ARG A 485 -1.85 -4.04 22.78
N ALA A 486 -1.04 -2.98 22.93
CA ALA A 486 -1.08 -1.81 22.06
C ALA A 486 -0.71 -2.16 20.61
N ASN A 487 0.35 -2.95 20.41
CA ASN A 487 0.74 -3.45 19.08
C ASN A 487 -0.42 -4.21 18.42
N ASN A 488 -1.12 -5.08 19.14
CA ASN A 488 -2.25 -5.83 18.59
C ASN A 488 -3.46 -4.94 18.29
N ILE A 489 -3.78 -3.98 19.17
CA ILE A 489 -4.87 -3.02 18.92
C ILE A 489 -4.62 -2.24 17.63
N HIS A 490 -3.40 -1.74 17.43
CA HIS A 490 -3.04 -1.06 16.19
C HIS A 490 -3.09 -2.03 14.99
N ALA A 491 -2.51 -3.23 15.14
CA ALA A 491 -2.50 -4.25 14.09
C ALA A 491 -3.92 -4.55 13.59
N GLU A 492 -4.86 -4.79 14.51
CA GLU A 492 -6.23 -5.14 14.19
C GLU A 492 -7.00 -3.96 13.58
N ALA A 493 -6.93 -2.78 14.19
CA ALA A 493 -7.64 -1.61 13.68
C ALA A 493 -7.14 -1.18 12.28
N THR A 494 -5.84 -1.32 12.01
CA THR A 494 -5.20 -0.66 10.86
C THR A 494 -4.84 -1.61 9.72
N PHE A 495 -4.68 -2.92 9.97
CA PHE A 495 -4.22 -3.88 8.96
C PHE A 495 -5.08 -5.14 8.91
N VAL A 496 -5.22 -5.81 10.05
CA VAL A 496 -5.78 -7.16 10.08
C VAL A 496 -7.29 -7.14 9.87
N CYS A 497 -8.04 -6.27 10.53
CA CYS A 497 -9.48 -6.21 10.33
C CYS A 497 -9.89 -5.64 8.96
N PRO A 498 -9.21 -4.62 8.40
CA PRO A 498 -9.39 -4.25 6.99
C PRO A 498 -9.22 -5.44 6.03
N ALA A 499 -8.28 -6.35 6.29
CA ALA A 499 -8.14 -7.57 5.49
C ALA A 499 -9.35 -8.51 5.59
N TYR A 500 -9.97 -8.64 6.77
CA TYR A 500 -11.22 -9.43 6.95
C TYR A 500 -12.36 -8.79 6.15
N TRP A 501 -12.56 -7.48 6.29
CA TRP A 501 -13.63 -6.76 5.59
C TRP A 501 -13.46 -6.80 4.07
N MET A 502 -12.22 -6.75 3.58
CA MET A 502 -11.93 -6.99 2.17
C MET A 502 -12.30 -8.41 1.73
N ALA A 503 -12.01 -9.43 2.53
CA ALA A 503 -12.36 -10.81 2.21
C ALA A 503 -13.88 -11.01 2.12
N ASP A 504 -14.64 -10.43 3.07
CA ASP A 504 -16.11 -10.46 3.08
C ASP A 504 -16.69 -9.77 1.83
N ALA A 505 -16.18 -8.58 1.47
CA ALA A 505 -16.66 -7.80 0.33
C ALA A 505 -16.54 -8.50 -1.03
N TYR A 506 -15.69 -9.54 -1.14
CA TYR A 506 -15.49 -10.34 -2.34
C TYR A 506 -16.22 -11.69 -2.28
N THR A 507 -17.21 -11.88 -1.42
CA THR A 507 -18.05 -13.09 -1.41
C THR A 507 -19.37 -12.87 -2.17
N SER A 508 -19.50 -13.48 -3.36
CA SER A 508 -20.76 -13.49 -4.12
C SER A 508 -20.76 -14.63 -5.13
N SER A 509 -21.84 -14.80 -5.92
CA SER A 509 -21.87 -15.80 -6.99
C SER A 509 -20.84 -15.57 -8.10
N THR A 510 -20.30 -14.36 -8.22
CA THR A 510 -19.33 -13.97 -9.27
C THR A 510 -17.98 -13.52 -8.72
N LYS A 511 -17.81 -13.52 -7.39
CA LYS A 511 -16.57 -13.08 -6.71
C LYS A 511 -16.12 -14.10 -5.68
N SER A 512 -14.82 -14.17 -5.45
CA SER A 512 -14.23 -15.07 -4.46
C SER A 512 -13.02 -14.45 -3.77
N ALA A 513 -12.88 -14.66 -2.46
CA ALA A 513 -11.71 -14.29 -1.70
C ALA A 513 -10.96 -15.50 -1.11
N PHE A 514 -9.68 -15.31 -0.84
CA PHE A 514 -8.81 -16.22 -0.11
C PHE A 514 -8.02 -15.42 0.91
N TYR A 515 -7.86 -15.95 2.12
CA TYR A 515 -7.18 -15.25 3.21
C TYR A 515 -5.95 -16.02 3.69
N TYR A 516 -4.82 -15.33 3.90
CA TYR A 516 -3.64 -15.86 4.60
C TYR A 516 -3.24 -15.05 5.84
N GLN A 517 -2.62 -15.72 6.82
CA GLN A 517 -1.76 -15.05 7.80
C GLN A 517 -0.32 -15.46 7.57
N TRP A 518 0.61 -14.50 7.53
CA TRP A 518 2.04 -14.79 7.55
C TRP A 518 2.53 -14.82 9.00
N SER A 519 3.11 -15.93 9.44
CA SER A 519 3.52 -16.15 10.82
C SER A 519 4.97 -16.60 10.96
N VAL A 520 5.77 -16.57 9.89
CA VAL A 520 7.21 -16.85 10.00
C VAL A 520 7.83 -15.76 10.88
N PRO A 521 8.42 -16.12 12.05
CA PRO A 521 8.90 -15.14 13.02
C PRO A 521 9.90 -14.15 12.40
N PHE A 522 9.83 -12.85 12.69
CA PHE A 522 8.94 -12.19 13.67
C PHE A 522 7.56 -11.79 13.17
N ALA A 523 7.26 -12.08 11.90
CA ALA A 523 6.00 -11.74 11.26
C ALA A 523 5.58 -10.28 11.49
N TRP A 524 6.55 -9.35 11.45
CA TRP A 524 6.28 -7.91 11.51
C TRP A 524 5.77 -7.41 10.18
N HIS A 525 5.20 -6.21 10.19
CA HIS A 525 4.75 -5.54 8.99
C HIS A 525 5.84 -5.52 7.89
N GLY A 526 5.46 -5.92 6.68
CA GLY A 526 6.36 -6.05 5.51
C GLY A 526 7.34 -7.22 5.52
N SER A 527 7.42 -8.04 6.58
CA SER A 527 8.39 -9.15 6.66
C SER A 527 8.15 -10.27 5.64
N ASP A 528 6.96 -10.33 5.06
CA ASP A 528 6.53 -11.28 4.06
C ASP A 528 6.98 -10.89 2.63
N VAL A 529 7.37 -9.61 2.41
CA VAL A 529 7.88 -9.10 1.12
C VAL A 529 9.10 -9.88 0.62
N ALA A 530 10.06 -10.14 1.51
CA ALA A 530 11.25 -10.91 1.18
C ALA A 530 10.95 -12.36 0.79
N ALA A 531 9.83 -12.92 1.26
CA ALA A 531 9.43 -14.27 0.88
C ALA A 531 8.92 -14.34 -0.56
N TYR A 532 8.15 -13.35 -1.05
CA TYR A 532 7.67 -13.38 -2.44
C TYR A 532 8.58 -12.68 -3.46
N PHE A 533 9.23 -11.55 -3.15
CA PHE A 533 10.12 -10.87 -4.11
C PHE A 533 11.61 -11.07 -3.86
N GLY A 534 11.99 -11.40 -2.63
CA GLY A 534 13.39 -11.57 -2.26
C GLY A 534 14.18 -10.25 -2.12
N PRO A 535 15.47 -10.35 -1.77
CA PRO A 535 16.14 -11.59 -1.37
C PRO A 535 15.62 -12.11 -0.02
N ALA A 536 15.60 -13.43 0.16
CA ALA A 536 15.14 -14.05 1.40
C ALA A 536 16.05 -13.65 2.59
N THR A 537 15.45 -13.31 3.73
CA THR A 537 16.20 -13.08 4.97
C THR A 537 16.65 -14.39 5.61
N GLU A 538 17.58 -14.30 6.55
CA GLU A 538 18.21 -15.45 7.21
C GLU A 538 17.21 -16.41 7.88
N ASN A 539 16.09 -15.88 8.39
CA ASN A 539 15.00 -16.64 8.98
C ASN A 539 14.04 -17.28 7.95
N LEU A 540 14.19 -17.03 6.66
CA LEU A 540 13.31 -17.59 5.63
C LEU A 540 13.92 -18.85 5.02
N GLY A 541 13.29 -20.00 5.26
CA GLY A 541 13.66 -21.24 4.56
C GLY A 541 13.39 -21.16 3.06
N SER A 542 14.16 -21.91 2.27
CA SER A 542 13.95 -22.01 0.81
C SER A 542 12.57 -22.58 0.46
N ASP A 543 12.08 -23.54 1.25
CA ASP A 543 10.80 -24.20 1.03
C ASP A 543 9.60 -23.26 1.27
N ILE A 544 9.61 -22.43 2.33
CA ILE A 544 8.50 -21.51 2.60
C ILE A 544 8.49 -20.35 1.59
N THR A 545 9.69 -19.89 1.21
CA THR A 545 9.89 -18.87 0.19
C THR A 545 9.35 -19.35 -1.17
N LEU A 546 9.69 -20.57 -1.58
CA LEU A 546 9.16 -21.15 -2.82
C LEU A 546 7.64 -21.35 -2.75
N ALA A 547 7.12 -21.86 -1.63
CA ALA A 547 5.70 -22.07 -1.45
C ALA A 547 4.92 -20.75 -1.60
N PHE A 548 5.37 -19.67 -0.95
CA PHE A 548 4.65 -18.41 -1.00
C PHE A 548 4.71 -17.74 -2.38
N ARG A 549 5.85 -17.83 -3.07
CA ARG A 549 5.97 -17.39 -4.48
C ARG A 549 5.00 -18.15 -5.39
N ARG A 550 4.86 -19.46 -5.20
CA ARG A 550 3.94 -20.30 -5.97
C ARG A 550 2.48 -20.01 -5.66
N ILE A 551 2.16 -19.69 -4.41
CA ILE A 551 0.83 -19.23 -4.01
C ILE A 551 0.43 -17.96 -4.77
N TRP A 552 1.31 -16.95 -4.78
CA TRP A 552 1.08 -15.71 -5.55
C TRP A 552 0.97 -15.99 -7.04
N GLY A 553 1.91 -16.75 -7.62
CA GLY A 553 1.90 -17.00 -9.06
C GLY A 553 0.72 -17.85 -9.54
N ASN A 554 0.26 -18.84 -8.77
CA ASN A 554 -0.96 -19.57 -9.08
C ASN A 554 -2.19 -18.66 -9.01
N PHE A 555 -2.24 -17.73 -8.05
CA PHE A 555 -3.32 -16.75 -8.00
C PHE A 555 -3.28 -15.79 -9.21
N VAL A 556 -2.12 -15.29 -9.61
CA VAL A 556 -1.97 -14.43 -10.80
C VAL A 556 -2.43 -15.15 -12.07
N THR A 557 -2.06 -16.42 -12.23
CA THR A 557 -2.31 -17.19 -13.47
C THR A 557 -3.70 -17.81 -13.52
N THR A 558 -4.30 -18.19 -12.39
CA THR A 558 -5.56 -18.95 -12.34
C THR A 558 -6.65 -18.30 -11.47
N GLY A 559 -6.26 -17.35 -10.61
CA GLY A 559 -7.12 -16.81 -9.56
C GLY A 559 -7.42 -17.79 -8.43
N ASN A 560 -6.57 -18.81 -8.23
CA ASN A 560 -6.63 -19.72 -7.10
C ASN A 560 -5.21 -19.85 -6.50
N PRO A 561 -5.01 -19.58 -5.19
CA PRO A 561 -3.69 -19.65 -4.56
C PRO A 561 -3.18 -21.06 -4.28
N SER A 562 -3.99 -22.11 -4.54
CA SER A 562 -3.64 -23.48 -4.17
C SER A 562 -2.40 -23.98 -4.92
N ILE A 563 -1.49 -24.65 -4.21
CA ILE A 563 -0.20 -25.17 -4.73
C ILE A 563 -0.06 -26.68 -4.50
N PRO A 564 0.72 -27.44 -5.29
CA PRO A 564 0.90 -28.87 -5.06
C PRO A 564 1.45 -29.22 -3.66
N ASN A 565 1.05 -30.37 -3.11
CA ASN A 565 1.49 -30.84 -1.77
C ASN A 565 3.02 -30.80 -1.62
N THR A 566 3.74 -31.20 -2.67
CA THR A 566 5.22 -31.23 -2.70
C THR A 566 5.84 -29.85 -2.54
N VAL A 567 5.16 -28.79 -3.00
CA VAL A 567 5.59 -27.41 -2.81
C VAL A 567 5.16 -26.91 -1.43
N ALA A 568 3.92 -27.22 -1.02
CA ALA A 568 3.37 -26.77 0.25
C ALA A 568 4.13 -27.32 1.46
N ASN A 569 4.45 -28.62 1.45
CA ASN A 569 5.27 -29.24 2.50
C ASN A 569 6.75 -28.89 2.35
N GLY A 570 7.22 -28.63 1.13
CA GLY A 570 8.62 -28.37 0.83
C GLY A 570 9.43 -29.64 0.54
N ALA A 571 10.54 -29.48 -0.17
CA ALA A 571 11.42 -30.59 -0.53
C ALA A 571 12.17 -31.16 0.69
N SER A 572 12.34 -30.35 1.73
CA SER A 572 13.03 -30.74 2.96
C SER A 572 12.11 -31.46 3.96
N ALA A 573 10.81 -31.58 3.66
CA ALA A 573 9.86 -32.26 4.54
C ALA A 573 10.12 -33.78 4.59
N PRO A 574 9.86 -34.44 5.74
CA PRO A 574 9.92 -35.90 5.84
C PRO A 574 8.95 -36.62 4.90
N SER A 575 7.83 -35.98 4.56
CA SER A 575 6.82 -36.52 3.63
C SER A 575 6.29 -35.43 2.70
N PRO A 576 7.03 -35.06 1.63
CA PRO A 576 6.65 -33.95 0.76
C PRO A 576 5.30 -34.12 0.06
N SER A 577 4.87 -35.36 -0.19
CA SER A 577 3.59 -35.64 -0.86
C SER A 577 2.37 -35.70 0.08
N ALA A 578 2.56 -35.53 1.40
CA ALA A 578 1.46 -35.55 2.36
C ALA A 578 0.40 -34.48 2.04
N ALA A 579 -0.87 -34.74 2.35
CA ALA A 579 -1.92 -33.75 2.16
C ALA A 579 -1.61 -32.47 2.95
N ASN A 580 -1.65 -31.34 2.26
CA ASN A 580 -1.40 -30.03 2.87
C ASN A 580 -2.58 -29.07 2.61
N PRO A 581 -3.03 -28.32 3.62
CA PRO A 581 -3.95 -27.18 3.50
C PRO A 581 -3.78 -26.27 2.28
N ALA A 582 -2.54 -25.87 1.96
CA ALA A 582 -2.30 -24.96 0.84
C ALA A 582 -2.53 -25.61 -0.53
N SER A 583 -2.76 -26.92 -0.60
CA SER A 583 -3.11 -27.63 -1.84
C SER A 583 -4.59 -27.66 -2.16
N ALA A 584 -5.43 -27.38 -1.17
CA ALA A 584 -6.86 -27.19 -1.33
C ALA A 584 -7.26 -25.97 -0.50
N TRP A 585 -6.79 -24.80 -0.93
CA TRP A 585 -6.97 -23.57 -0.17
C TRP A 585 -8.47 -23.25 -0.02
N PRO A 586 -8.98 -23.06 1.21
CA PRO A 586 -10.38 -22.77 1.43
C PRO A 586 -10.76 -21.40 0.83
N VAL A 587 -11.78 -21.38 -0.02
CA VAL A 587 -12.42 -20.11 -0.41
C VAL A 587 -13.03 -19.50 0.83
N TRP A 588 -12.82 -18.20 1.02
CA TRP A 588 -13.39 -17.45 2.13
C TRP A 588 -14.93 -17.50 2.10
N SER A 589 -15.54 -17.62 3.27
CA SER A 589 -16.99 -17.61 3.46
C SER A 589 -17.31 -16.90 4.76
N GLU A 590 -18.18 -15.90 4.71
CA GLU A 590 -18.63 -15.15 5.90
C GLU A 590 -19.23 -16.08 6.98
N SER A 591 -19.90 -17.15 6.57
CA SER A 591 -20.56 -18.10 7.50
C SER A 591 -19.60 -19.08 8.19
N ALA A 592 -18.41 -19.29 7.62
CA ALA A 592 -17.41 -20.22 8.12
C ALA A 592 -16.00 -19.78 7.67
N PRO A 593 -15.52 -18.61 8.14
CA PRO A 593 -14.34 -17.98 7.59
C PRO A 593 -13.10 -18.77 7.98
N LYS A 594 -12.24 -19.04 6.99
CA LYS A 594 -11.02 -19.82 7.15
C LYS A 594 -9.86 -19.10 6.51
N LEU A 595 -8.72 -19.13 7.19
CA LEU A 595 -7.46 -18.64 6.67
C LEU A 595 -6.41 -19.75 6.58
N VAL A 596 -5.44 -19.58 5.68
CA VAL A 596 -4.23 -20.40 5.70
C VAL A 596 -3.15 -19.65 6.46
N ASN A 597 -2.66 -20.26 7.53
CA ASN A 597 -1.52 -19.77 8.28
C ASN A 597 -0.23 -20.27 7.63
N LEU A 598 0.55 -19.35 7.07
CA LEU A 598 1.85 -19.59 6.48
C LEU A 598 2.92 -19.46 7.57
N ASN A 599 3.47 -20.59 7.99
CA ASN A 599 4.51 -20.65 9.01
C ASN A 599 5.59 -21.69 8.65
N GLN A 600 6.68 -21.69 9.39
CA GLN A 600 7.72 -22.70 9.36
C GLN A 600 8.17 -23.09 10.78
N THR A 601 8.79 -24.25 10.91
CA THR A 601 9.35 -24.79 12.16
C THR A 601 10.74 -25.35 11.92
N GLY A 602 11.42 -25.82 12.98
CA GLY A 602 12.77 -26.36 12.89
C GLY A 602 13.80 -25.27 12.66
N GLY A 603 14.94 -25.65 12.10
CA GLY A 603 16.09 -24.76 11.91
C GLY A 603 17.05 -24.70 13.10
N VAL A 604 18.14 -23.96 12.92
CA VAL A 604 19.14 -23.70 13.95
C VAL A 604 18.86 -22.34 14.59
N PRO A 605 18.83 -22.23 15.93
CA PRO A 605 18.58 -20.97 16.59
C PRO A 605 19.72 -19.97 16.35
N TYR A 606 19.39 -18.70 16.23
CA TYR A 606 20.33 -17.59 16.23
C TYR A 606 19.73 -16.37 16.95
N GLU A 607 20.60 -15.56 17.55
CA GLU A 607 20.19 -14.34 18.23
C GLU A 607 20.08 -13.19 17.24
N PHE A 608 18.96 -12.48 17.31
CA PHE A 608 18.71 -11.26 16.57
C PHE A 608 18.34 -10.16 17.55
N THR A 609 18.86 -8.95 17.33
CA THR A 609 18.47 -7.78 18.12
C THR A 609 17.63 -6.88 17.25
N THR A 610 16.40 -6.66 17.68
CA THR A 610 15.46 -5.76 17.01
C THR A 610 15.97 -4.33 16.98
N GLN A 611 15.35 -3.48 16.14
CA GLN A 611 15.70 -2.07 16.06
C GLN A 611 15.51 -1.30 17.39
N TRP A 612 14.69 -1.83 18.29
CA TRP A 612 14.47 -1.28 19.64
C TRP A 612 15.41 -1.86 20.70
N GLY A 613 16.40 -2.66 20.30
CA GLY A 613 17.37 -3.26 21.23
C GLY A 613 16.86 -4.50 21.95
N VAL A 614 15.68 -5.03 21.58
CA VAL A 614 15.13 -6.25 22.16
C VAL A 614 15.80 -7.49 21.53
N PRO A 615 16.48 -8.35 22.30
CA PRO A 615 17.04 -9.61 21.81
C PRO A 615 15.96 -10.68 21.70
N VAL A 616 16.02 -11.45 20.63
CA VAL A 616 15.03 -12.47 20.27
C VAL A 616 15.72 -13.61 19.53
N THR A 617 15.33 -14.84 19.86
CA THR A 617 15.84 -16.04 19.20
C THR A 617 15.01 -16.33 17.94
N GLN A 618 15.68 -16.40 16.79
CA GLN A 618 15.09 -16.81 15.50
C GLN A 618 15.68 -18.15 15.05
N PHE A 619 15.10 -18.72 14.00
CA PHE A 619 15.57 -19.98 13.43
C PHE A 619 15.90 -19.81 11.96
N ARG A 620 17.06 -20.33 11.56
CA ARG A 620 17.57 -20.29 10.19
C ARG A 620 17.86 -21.69 9.67
N ALA A 621 18.07 -21.80 8.36
CA ALA A 621 18.56 -23.03 7.76
C ALA A 621 19.95 -23.44 8.32
N PRO A 622 20.32 -24.73 8.27
CA PRO A 622 19.56 -25.87 7.75
C PRO A 622 18.47 -26.38 8.71
N GLY A 623 17.51 -27.14 8.18
CA GLY A 623 16.51 -27.87 8.98
C GLY A 623 15.19 -27.12 9.21
N THR A 624 14.98 -25.97 8.57
CA THR A 624 13.66 -25.33 8.53
C THR A 624 12.69 -26.15 7.68
N GLN A 625 11.42 -26.21 8.09
CA GLN A 625 10.36 -26.97 7.43
C GLN A 625 9.06 -26.18 7.44
N ASN A 626 8.31 -26.23 6.34
CA ASN A 626 7.00 -25.57 6.26
C ASN A 626 6.03 -26.17 7.29
N ALA A 627 5.29 -25.30 7.98
CA ALA A 627 4.28 -25.63 8.96
C ALA A 627 2.95 -24.94 8.60
N ILE A 628 2.53 -25.12 7.35
CA ILE A 628 1.33 -24.49 6.80
C ILE A 628 0.08 -25.20 7.33
N SER A 629 -0.88 -24.43 7.84
CA SER A 629 -2.12 -24.93 8.45
C SER A 629 -3.34 -24.13 8.01
N VAL A 630 -4.55 -24.69 8.12
CA VAL A 630 -5.81 -23.91 8.06
C VAL A 630 -6.24 -23.57 9.48
N ALA A 631 -6.71 -22.35 9.68
CA ALA A 631 -7.34 -21.91 10.92
C ALA A 631 -8.77 -21.42 10.69
N ASP A 632 -9.60 -21.57 11.72
CA ASP A 632 -10.86 -20.85 11.86
C ASP A 632 -10.54 -19.37 12.13
N ALA A 633 -10.88 -18.50 11.19
CA ALA A 633 -10.53 -17.08 11.27
C ALA A 633 -11.32 -16.35 12.37
N THR A 634 -12.49 -16.85 12.77
CA THR A 634 -13.26 -16.27 13.88
C THR A 634 -12.55 -16.51 15.21
N ALA A 635 -12.11 -17.75 15.46
CA ALA A 635 -11.50 -18.14 16.74
C ALA A 635 -10.00 -17.82 16.85
N TRP A 636 -9.31 -17.62 15.72
CA TRP A 636 -7.86 -17.40 15.66
C TRP A 636 -7.38 -16.25 16.56
N GLU A 637 -6.20 -16.41 17.17
CA GLU A 637 -5.54 -15.39 17.99
C GLU A 637 -6.44 -14.82 19.10
N GLY A 638 -7.19 -15.72 19.74
CA GLY A 638 -8.07 -15.39 20.86
C GLY A 638 -9.36 -14.68 20.44
N GLY A 639 -9.98 -15.07 19.32
CA GLY A 639 -11.24 -14.47 18.87
C GLY A 639 -11.06 -13.23 17.98
N ARG A 640 -10.02 -13.22 17.15
CA ARG A 640 -9.68 -12.07 16.29
C ARG A 640 -10.81 -11.69 15.34
N GLY A 641 -11.47 -12.64 14.68
CA GLY A 641 -12.59 -12.31 13.79
C GLY A 641 -13.70 -11.57 14.52
N SER A 642 -14.06 -11.99 15.74
CA SER A 642 -15.04 -11.27 16.56
C SER A 642 -14.58 -9.87 16.97
N ARG A 643 -13.28 -9.66 17.17
CA ARG A 643 -12.74 -8.30 17.38
C ARG A 643 -12.83 -7.47 16.11
N CYS A 644 -12.67 -8.06 14.93
CA CYS A 644 -12.84 -7.34 13.68
C CYS A 644 -14.28 -6.88 13.42
N ASP A 645 -15.28 -7.66 13.85
CA ASP A 645 -16.68 -7.20 13.87
C ASP A 645 -16.86 -6.02 14.86
N PHE A 646 -16.22 -6.11 16.03
CA PHE A 646 -16.24 -5.03 17.02
C PHE A 646 -15.60 -3.74 16.47
N TYR A 647 -14.43 -3.83 15.84
CA TYR A 647 -13.75 -2.68 15.23
C TYR A 647 -14.59 -2.09 14.08
N LEU A 648 -15.27 -2.90 13.29
CA LEU A 648 -16.18 -2.40 12.25
C LEU A 648 -17.32 -1.55 12.87
N GLY A 649 -17.84 -1.95 14.03
CA GLY A 649 -18.81 -1.17 14.79
C GLY A 649 -18.30 0.18 15.33
N LEU A 650 -16.98 0.40 15.34
CA LEU A 650 -16.34 1.64 15.74
C LEU A 650 -15.99 2.55 14.56
N ALA A 651 -16.37 2.18 13.33
CA ALA A 651 -15.92 2.83 12.10
C ALA A 651 -15.99 4.37 12.06
N PRO A 652 -16.99 5.05 12.64
CA PRO A 652 -17.00 6.52 12.68
C PRO A 652 -15.87 7.15 13.53
N SER A 653 -15.26 6.38 14.44
CA SER A 653 -14.33 6.86 15.46
C SER A 653 -12.91 6.30 15.32
N ILE A 654 -12.69 5.30 14.47
CA ILE A 654 -11.38 4.72 14.18
C ILE A 654 -11.15 4.67 12.66
N PRO A 655 -9.94 4.36 12.17
CA PRO A 655 -9.72 4.10 10.76
C PRO A 655 -10.61 2.95 10.30
N ALA A 656 -11.60 3.26 9.47
CA ALA A 656 -12.51 2.27 8.95
C ALA A 656 -13.09 2.74 7.63
#